data_AF-A0A9D9G668-F1
#
_entry.id   AF-A0A9D9G668-F1
#
_cell.length_a   1.000
_cell.length_b   1.000
_cell.length_c   1.000
_cell.angle_alpha   90.00
_cell.angle_beta   90.00
_cell.angle_gamma   90.00
#
_symmetry.space_group_name_H-M   'P 1'
#
loop_
_entity.id
_entity.type
_entity.pdbx_description
1 polymer ?
#
loop_
_entity_poly.entity_id
_entity_poly.type
_entity_poly.pdbx_seq_one_letter_code
_entity_poly.pdbx_strand_id
1 'polypeptide(L)'
;YGKTYECSVIKESNILYLRDVTERIEYLARYRDRTLAIGILHLDNLNNALGSLDAKERSSHITSLIGIITEWCEKYNICTLSYSDERYLLVFDYVILQEVIKENFDILDKIREYCSEQFIRITASIGIACSDVDADKLFEQASSQLRLALDRGGDQTAVSIDGETSYYGAKSMVLEGRTSIQIRVKAQELGDLIKRSEKVFIVGHSAMDADAFGGALALYKMVKAYKKEVYIAIDEKKIDKTVETIYSSIKNEHTNALEYFMSVKDATKALTPNSLLIIVDCQFQNILIDEKIYKKAKHIAVIDHHRSNANTIHNYDYLYIQSSASSSVELVVEMYDYLEEKEAEELDVSDIEATWMLIGIAVDTNNFAYRTSSRTFNVLAKLQTYGASTATANRYLRDEYNEFIKRNLFLSNIDLINEHYAIVTCDEEVYSRAFIAKIADDLVLVEGVKLAFCIGKIAEDLVAISARSLDESNAQVAMERLGGGGHFNNAATQIQGITIEEAKSRLIQVIDNLYQGDNGTMKVILVKDVKGKGKVHDVIDVTTGYGNYLLRNAQAIEATPDNLKKLEQDLAAEQIANDKKIDEAKELKEKINSITVSIKVKVGTQGKLYGSVTSKQICEELKAQYNIELGKHQVMLNKSDMINALGTYKIPIYLHKEVIASLTVYIVEKE
;
A
#
# COMPACT_ATOMS: atom_id res chain seq x y z
N TYR A 1 31.87 29.89 11.93
CA TYR A 1 32.50 29.06 12.97
C TYR A 1 31.52 28.05 13.60
N GLY A 2 30.57 27.47 12.86
CA GLY A 2 29.69 26.41 13.40
C GLY A 2 28.85 26.77 14.64
N LYS A 3 28.66 28.07 14.91
CA LYS A 3 27.90 28.56 16.06
C LYS A 3 26.62 29.22 15.59
N THR A 4 25.53 28.97 16.31
CA THR A 4 24.21 29.54 16.06
C THR A 4 23.95 30.64 17.09
N TYR A 5 23.58 31.83 16.61
CA TYR A 5 23.32 32.98 17.46
C TYR A 5 21.87 33.42 17.36
N GLU A 6 21.25 33.70 18.52
CA GLU A 6 19.99 34.41 18.61
C GLU A 6 20.30 35.91 18.52
N CYS A 7 19.65 36.60 17.57
CA CYS A 7 19.88 38.00 17.29
C CYS A 7 18.73 38.84 17.83
N SER A 8 19.03 39.74 18.77
CA SER A 8 18.09 40.75 19.27
C SER A 8 18.54 42.13 18.82
N VAL A 9 17.64 42.92 18.22
CA VAL A 9 17.96 44.24 17.68
C VAL A 9 17.24 45.32 18.48
N ILE A 10 18.01 46.21 19.12
CA ILE A 10 17.48 47.40 19.79
C ILE A 10 17.66 48.58 18.83
N LYS A 11 16.61 48.86 18.06
CA LYS A 11 16.64 49.82 16.95
C LYS A 11 16.87 51.25 17.43
N GLU A 12 16.33 51.63 18.60
CA GLU A 12 16.44 52.99 19.13
C GLU A 12 17.89 53.38 19.48
N SER A 13 18.72 52.39 19.80
CA SER A 13 20.12 52.59 20.20
C SER A 13 21.13 52.11 19.15
N ASN A 14 20.66 51.60 18.01
CA ASN A 14 21.50 50.94 16.99
C ASN A 14 22.38 49.82 17.58
N ILE A 15 21.85 49.03 18.52
CA ILE A 15 22.58 47.93 19.17
C ILE A 15 22.07 46.58 18.67
N LEU A 16 23.01 45.70 18.33
CA LEU A 16 22.76 44.30 17.97
C LEU A 16 23.30 43.41 19.09
N TYR A 17 22.42 42.61 19.70
CA TYR A 17 22.79 41.59 20.69
C TYR A 17 22.83 40.22 20.01
N LEU A 18 24.00 39.59 20.02
CA LEU A 18 24.18 38.21 19.55
C LEU A 18 24.42 37.31 20.76
N ARG A 19 23.45 36.45 21.06
CA ARG A 19 23.58 35.44 22.09
C ARG A 19 23.90 34.10 21.44
N ASP A 20 25.03 33.51 21.80
CA ASP A 20 25.34 32.14 21.39
C ASP A 20 24.29 31.18 21.98
N VAL A 21 23.55 30.50 21.11
CA VAL A 21 22.51 29.53 21.46
C VAL A 21 22.81 28.15 20.87
N THR A 22 24.06 27.91 20.48
CA THR A 22 24.48 26.66 19.80
C THR A 22 24.11 25.42 20.63
N GLU A 23 24.50 25.37 21.91
CA GLU A 23 24.16 24.25 22.80
C GLU A 23 22.65 24.05 22.93
N ARG A 24 21.87 25.14 23.06
CA ARG A 24 20.40 25.05 23.16
C ARG A 24 19.81 24.39 21.91
N ILE A 25 20.27 24.78 20.72
CA ILE A 25 19.81 24.21 19.46
C ILE A 25 20.23 22.75 19.33
N GLU A 26 21.47 22.41 19.72
CA GLU A 26 21.93 21.01 19.70
C GLU A 26 21.17 20.12 20.67
N TYR A 27 20.80 20.62 21.85
CA TYR A 27 19.99 19.87 22.81
C TYR A 27 18.56 19.70 22.32
N LEU A 28 17.95 20.71 21.71
CA LEU A 28 16.63 20.61 21.10
C LEU A 28 16.62 19.59 19.95
N ALA A 29 17.66 19.60 19.11
CA ALA A 29 17.82 18.62 18.04
C ALA A 29 17.97 17.21 18.62
N ARG A 30 18.90 17.00 19.57
CA ARG A 30 19.11 15.69 20.21
C ARG A 30 17.86 15.18 20.92
N TYR A 31 17.11 16.07 21.56
CA TYR A 31 15.85 15.72 22.20
C TYR A 31 14.82 15.26 21.17
N ARG A 32 14.60 16.05 20.10
CA ARG A 32 13.70 15.69 19.00
C ARG A 32 14.10 14.38 18.33
N ASP A 33 15.39 14.21 18.04
CA ASP A 33 15.95 13.02 17.40
C ASP A 33 15.72 11.76 18.24
N ARG A 34 15.71 11.90 19.57
CA ARG A 34 15.51 10.82 20.54
C ARG A 34 14.08 10.70 21.04
N THR A 35 13.13 11.49 20.52
CA THR A 35 11.71 11.35 20.88
C THR A 35 11.25 9.93 20.56
N LEU A 36 10.60 9.29 21.54
CA LEU A 36 10.15 7.90 21.44
C LEU A 36 9.07 7.77 20.36
N ALA A 37 9.18 6.72 19.55
CA ALA A 37 8.15 6.24 18.66
C ALA A 37 7.75 4.82 19.06
N ILE A 38 6.44 4.60 19.22
CA ILE A 38 5.86 3.27 19.43
C ILE A 38 5.02 2.92 18.21
N GLY A 39 5.25 1.73 17.66
CA GLY A 39 4.50 1.16 16.56
C GLY A 39 3.84 -0.16 16.93
N ILE A 40 2.75 -0.49 16.27
CA ILE A 40 2.13 -1.82 16.31
C ILE A 40 1.96 -2.30 14.88
N LEU A 41 2.65 -3.37 14.52
CA LEU A 41 2.44 -4.09 13.26
C LEU A 41 1.45 -5.23 13.49
N HIS A 42 0.44 -5.29 12.64
CA HIS A 42 -0.56 -6.34 12.60
C HIS A 42 -0.50 -7.08 11.27
N LEU A 43 -0.50 -8.41 11.30
CA LEU A 43 -0.70 -9.25 10.11
C LEU A 43 -2.20 -9.44 9.87
N ASP A 44 -2.71 -8.81 8.83
CA ASP A 44 -4.12 -8.82 8.48
C ASP A 44 -4.51 -10.16 7.87
N ASN A 45 -5.70 -10.67 8.23
CA ASN A 45 -6.29 -11.89 7.66
C ASN A 45 -5.46 -13.18 7.84
N LEU A 46 -4.46 -13.19 8.74
CA LEU A 46 -3.56 -14.33 8.98
C LEU A 46 -4.31 -15.63 9.28
N ASN A 47 -5.20 -15.60 10.29
CA ASN A 47 -5.92 -16.79 10.72
C ASN A 47 -6.87 -17.34 9.66
N ASN A 48 -7.56 -16.47 8.92
CA ASN A 48 -8.48 -16.90 7.86
C ASN A 48 -7.72 -17.48 6.67
N ALA A 49 -6.63 -16.82 6.23
CA ALA A 49 -5.84 -17.24 5.09
C ALA A 49 -5.14 -18.59 5.33
N LEU A 50 -4.72 -18.86 6.57
CA LEU A 50 -4.04 -20.11 6.94
C LEU A 50 -4.99 -21.16 7.54
N GLY A 51 -6.28 -20.84 7.69
CA GLY A 51 -7.24 -21.68 8.41
C GLY A 51 -7.56 -23.01 7.72
N SER A 52 -7.41 -23.07 6.40
CA SER A 52 -7.61 -24.29 5.60
C SER A 52 -6.35 -25.15 5.44
N LEU A 53 -5.19 -24.67 5.90
CA LEU A 53 -3.90 -25.34 5.75
C LEU A 53 -3.62 -26.29 6.91
N ASP A 54 -2.74 -27.27 6.68
CA ASP A 54 -2.29 -28.14 7.76
C ASP A 54 -1.34 -27.43 8.73
N ALA A 55 -1.13 -28.02 9.92
CA ALA A 55 -0.33 -27.40 10.97
C ALA A 55 1.13 -27.14 10.56
N LYS A 56 1.68 -27.95 9.65
CA LYS A 56 3.07 -27.83 9.19
C LYS A 56 3.20 -26.67 8.19
N GLU A 57 2.30 -26.60 7.22
CA GLU A 57 2.23 -25.50 6.25
C GLU A 57 1.98 -24.16 6.94
N ARG A 58 1.02 -24.11 7.86
CA ARG A 58 0.74 -22.92 8.68
C ARG A 58 1.99 -22.44 9.43
N SER A 59 2.70 -23.35 10.10
CA SER A 59 3.91 -23.00 10.84
C SER A 59 5.02 -22.47 9.92
N SER A 60 5.13 -22.99 8.71
CA SER A 60 6.12 -22.55 7.72
C SER A 60 5.86 -21.10 7.26
N HIS A 61 4.60 -20.76 6.97
CA HIS A 61 4.22 -19.41 6.58
C HIS A 61 4.44 -18.40 7.70
N ILE A 62 4.03 -18.73 8.93
CA ILE A 62 4.25 -17.87 10.11
C ILE A 62 5.74 -17.61 10.31
N THR A 63 6.58 -18.65 10.22
CA THR A 63 8.04 -18.51 10.39
C THR A 63 8.65 -17.60 9.33
N SER A 64 8.19 -17.71 8.09
CA SER A 64 8.68 -16.89 6.98
C SER A 64 8.30 -15.41 7.16
N LEU A 65 7.05 -15.15 7.56
CA LEU A 65 6.56 -13.79 7.86
C LEU A 65 7.31 -13.16 9.03
N ILE A 66 7.57 -13.93 10.10
CA ILE A 66 8.41 -13.48 11.23
C ILE A 66 9.82 -13.14 10.76
N GLY A 67 10.40 -13.95 9.87
CA GLY A 67 11.71 -13.68 9.26
C GLY A 67 11.73 -12.33 8.54
N ILE A 68 10.75 -12.06 7.68
CA ILE A 68 10.61 -10.80 6.95
C ILE A 68 10.50 -9.59 7.91
N ILE A 69 9.67 -9.71 8.96
CA ILE A 69 9.50 -8.65 9.97
C ILE A 69 10.81 -8.41 10.73
N THR A 70 11.50 -9.48 11.13
CA THR A 70 12.73 -9.41 11.92
C THR A 70 13.87 -8.78 11.11
N GLU A 71 14.08 -9.23 9.87
CA GLU A 71 15.08 -8.66 8.95
C GLU A 71 14.83 -7.16 8.70
N TRP A 72 13.56 -6.77 8.57
CA TRP A 72 13.20 -5.36 8.42
C TRP A 72 13.50 -4.56 9.70
N CYS A 73 13.17 -5.09 10.87
CA CYS A 73 13.48 -4.44 12.13
C CYS A 73 14.99 -4.28 12.34
N GLU A 74 15.78 -5.31 12.04
CA GLU A 74 17.24 -5.28 12.12
C GLU A 74 17.86 -4.24 11.17
N LYS A 75 17.35 -4.13 9.94
CA LYS A 75 17.81 -3.14 8.95
C LYS A 75 17.76 -1.70 9.48
N TYR A 76 16.71 -1.33 10.21
CA TYR A 76 16.49 0.03 10.71
C TYR A 76 16.82 0.19 12.21
N ASN A 77 17.35 -0.83 12.88
CA ASN A 77 17.55 -0.86 14.33
C ASN A 77 16.26 -0.63 15.15
N ILE A 78 15.14 -1.17 14.67
CA ILE A 78 13.86 -1.16 15.39
C ILE A 78 13.85 -2.30 16.41
N CYS A 79 13.53 -2.00 17.66
CA CYS A 79 13.28 -3.04 18.65
C CYS A 79 11.89 -3.63 18.42
N THR A 80 11.78 -4.95 18.30
CA THR A 80 10.52 -5.66 18.04
C THR A 80 10.22 -6.71 19.09
N LEU A 81 8.95 -6.84 19.46
CA LEU A 81 8.45 -7.86 20.38
C LEU A 81 7.09 -8.40 19.89
N SER A 82 6.99 -9.69 19.63
CA SER A 82 5.70 -10.34 19.36
C SER A 82 4.93 -10.57 20.67
N TYR A 83 3.64 -10.24 20.67
CA TYR A 83 2.73 -10.54 21.78
C TYR A 83 1.47 -11.30 21.34
N SER A 84 1.31 -11.56 20.04
CA SER A 84 0.45 -12.59 19.47
C SER A 84 0.99 -13.02 18.10
N ASP A 85 0.45 -14.12 17.54
CA ASP A 85 0.80 -14.58 16.19
C ASP A 85 0.59 -13.49 15.12
N GLU A 86 -0.32 -12.54 15.37
CA GLU A 86 -0.72 -11.48 14.45
C GLU A 86 -0.18 -10.10 14.84
N ARG A 87 0.47 -9.90 15.99
CA ARG A 87 0.82 -8.56 16.49
C ARG A 87 2.23 -8.45 17.05
N TYR A 88 2.89 -7.37 16.64
CA TYR A 88 4.28 -7.05 16.95
C TYR A 88 4.36 -5.60 17.42
N LEU A 89 4.92 -5.40 18.62
CA LEU A 89 5.28 -4.10 19.15
C LEU A 89 6.60 -3.65 18.53
N LEU A 90 6.65 -2.42 18.05
CA LEU A 90 7.83 -1.77 17.49
C LEU A 90 8.22 -0.59 18.39
N VAL A 91 9.49 -0.47 18.75
CA VAL A 91 10.02 0.63 19.58
C VAL A 91 11.28 1.19 18.95
N PHE A 92 11.29 2.48 18.67
CA PHE A 92 12.38 3.19 17.99
C PHE A 92 12.30 4.70 18.27
N ASP A 93 13.20 5.50 17.70
CA ASP A 93 13.22 6.96 17.86
C ASP A 93 12.79 7.71 16.59
N TYR A 94 12.57 9.01 16.72
CA TYR A 94 12.12 9.88 15.63
C TYR A 94 13.03 9.82 14.40
N VAL A 95 14.35 9.68 14.56
CA VAL A 95 15.28 9.58 13.43
C VAL A 95 14.99 8.32 12.62
N ILE A 96 14.87 7.17 13.29
CA ILE A 96 14.52 5.90 12.64
C ILE A 96 13.15 6.00 11.98
N LEU A 97 12.16 6.63 12.63
CA LEU A 97 10.84 6.85 12.03
C LEU A 97 10.93 7.61 10.70
N GLN A 98 11.72 8.68 10.64
CA GLN A 98 11.90 9.45 9.41
C GLN A 98 12.59 8.64 8.30
N GLU A 99 13.54 7.78 8.65
CA GLU A 99 14.17 6.86 7.68
C GLU A 99 13.16 5.87 7.10
N VAL A 100 12.33 5.25 7.96
CA VAL A 100 11.30 4.31 7.53
C VAL A 100 10.21 4.99 6.69
N ILE A 101 9.80 6.21 7.07
CA ILE A 101 8.87 7.05 6.28
C ILE A 101 9.44 7.32 4.89
N LYS A 102 10.73 7.67 4.79
CA LYS A 102 11.39 7.94 3.51
C LYS A 102 11.43 6.73 2.59
N GLU A 103 11.53 5.54 3.17
CA GLU A 103 11.44 4.26 2.46
C GLU A 103 10.00 3.78 2.25
N ASN A 104 9.01 4.60 2.62
CA ASN A 104 7.59 4.34 2.46
C ASN A 104 7.15 2.98 3.03
N PHE A 105 7.72 2.60 4.18
CA PHE A 105 7.41 1.34 4.86
C PHE A 105 7.57 0.11 3.94
N ASP A 106 8.77 -0.09 3.40
CA ASP A 106 9.13 -1.20 2.49
C ASP A 106 8.77 -2.62 3.00
N ILE A 107 8.51 -2.79 4.30
CA ILE A 107 7.96 -4.02 4.89
C ILE A 107 6.62 -4.43 4.29
N LEU A 108 5.74 -3.48 3.97
CA LEU A 108 4.43 -3.77 3.40
C LEU A 108 4.58 -4.47 2.05
N ASP A 109 5.49 -3.96 1.21
CA ASP A 109 5.80 -4.55 -0.09
C ASP A 109 6.45 -5.94 0.05
N LYS A 110 7.40 -6.12 0.98
CA LYS A 110 8.03 -7.43 1.22
C LYS A 110 7.04 -8.51 1.66
N ILE A 111 6.12 -8.18 2.57
CA ILE A 111 5.08 -9.11 3.03
C ILE A 111 4.16 -9.46 1.86
N ARG A 112 3.75 -8.46 1.07
CA ARG A 112 2.88 -8.64 -0.11
C ARG A 112 3.51 -9.52 -1.18
N GLU A 113 4.78 -9.29 -1.50
CA GLU A 113 5.54 -10.08 -2.49
C GLU A 113 5.60 -11.55 -2.06
N TYR A 114 6.00 -11.81 -0.81
CA TYR A 114 6.00 -13.15 -0.24
C TYR A 114 4.61 -13.81 -0.34
N CYS A 115 3.57 -13.12 0.11
CA CYS A 115 2.21 -13.67 0.11
C CYS A 115 1.69 -13.98 -1.30
N SER A 116 2.03 -13.13 -2.27
CA SER A 116 1.68 -13.30 -3.68
C SER A 116 2.41 -14.50 -4.31
N GLU A 117 3.70 -14.69 -4.03
CA GLU A 117 4.47 -15.87 -4.46
C GLU A 117 3.94 -17.18 -3.86
N GLN A 118 3.42 -17.13 -2.63
CA GLN A 118 2.84 -18.28 -1.94
C GLN A 118 1.34 -18.46 -2.19
N PHE A 119 0.70 -17.61 -3.00
CA PHE A 119 -0.75 -17.62 -3.26
C PHE A 119 -1.63 -17.53 -2.00
N ILE A 120 -1.13 -16.90 -0.93
CA ILE A 120 -1.87 -16.66 0.31
C ILE A 120 -2.23 -15.19 0.43
N ARG A 121 -3.40 -14.89 1.03
CA ARG A 121 -3.96 -13.53 1.09
C ARG A 121 -3.81 -12.94 2.48
N ILE A 122 -2.58 -12.54 2.82
CA ILE A 122 -2.21 -11.87 4.07
C ILE A 122 -1.58 -10.52 3.70
N THR A 123 -1.93 -9.47 4.45
CA THR A 123 -1.32 -8.13 4.34
C THR A 123 -0.83 -7.68 5.72
N ALA A 124 -0.22 -6.50 5.81
CA ALA A 124 0.20 -5.93 7.09
C ALA A 124 -0.33 -4.51 7.29
N SER A 125 -0.79 -4.22 8.49
CA SER A 125 -1.19 -2.88 8.92
C SER A 125 -0.31 -2.39 10.05
N ILE A 126 0.08 -1.12 10.04
CA ILE A 126 0.96 -0.56 11.06
C ILE A 126 0.36 0.72 11.63
N GLY A 127 0.29 0.83 12.96
CA GLY A 127 -0.06 2.07 13.65
C GLY A 127 1.13 2.59 14.44
N ILE A 128 1.60 3.81 14.17
CA ILE A 128 2.76 4.41 14.85
C ILE A 128 2.37 5.74 15.48
N ALA A 129 2.82 5.99 16.71
CA ALA A 129 2.74 7.30 17.34
C ALA A 129 4.13 7.75 17.82
N CYS A 130 4.45 9.02 17.62
CA CYS A 130 5.67 9.67 18.06
C CYS A 130 5.34 11.07 18.60
N SER A 131 5.37 11.22 19.92
CA SER A 131 5.15 12.51 20.61
C SER A 131 5.74 12.46 22.02
N ASP A 132 5.98 13.64 22.61
CA ASP A 132 6.48 13.74 23.99
C ASP A 132 5.35 13.54 25.02
N VAL A 133 4.92 12.29 25.16
CA VAL A 133 3.93 11.87 26.15
C VAL A 133 4.37 10.59 26.85
N ASP A 134 3.70 10.24 27.95
CA ASP A 134 3.94 8.99 28.68
C ASP A 134 3.77 7.78 27.75
N ALA A 135 4.59 6.75 27.94
CA ALA A 135 4.60 5.56 27.09
C ALA A 135 3.23 4.87 26.97
N ASP A 136 2.44 4.85 28.05
CA ASP A 136 1.08 4.28 28.04
C ASP A 136 0.16 5.04 27.08
N LYS A 137 0.19 6.38 27.12
CA LYS A 137 -0.59 7.23 26.20
C LYS A 137 -0.07 7.10 24.77
N LEU A 138 1.24 7.00 24.59
CA LEU A 138 1.84 6.81 23.27
C LEU A 138 1.43 5.47 22.65
N PHE A 139 1.35 4.41 23.45
CA PHE A 139 0.83 3.11 23.03
C PHE A 139 -0.67 3.16 22.70
N GLU A 140 -1.48 3.88 23.48
CA GLU A 140 -2.89 4.14 23.15
C GLU A 140 -3.03 4.88 21.81
N GLN A 141 -2.20 5.90 21.57
CA GLN A 141 -2.16 6.62 20.29
C GLN A 141 -1.75 5.70 19.15
N ALA A 142 -0.70 4.89 19.30
CA ALA A 142 -0.27 3.92 18.29
C ALA A 142 -1.36 2.88 17.99
N SER A 143 -2.07 2.41 19.02
CA SER A 143 -3.23 1.53 18.89
C SER A 143 -4.38 2.19 18.13
N SER A 144 -4.63 3.48 18.38
CA SER A 144 -5.60 4.27 17.61
C SER A 144 -5.16 4.39 16.15
N GLN A 145 -3.89 4.66 15.87
CA GLN A 145 -3.37 4.71 14.49
C GLN A 145 -3.50 3.35 13.79
N LEU A 146 -3.26 2.24 14.48
CA LEU A 146 -3.42 0.91 13.88
C LEU A 146 -4.87 0.68 13.46
N ARG A 147 -5.84 1.10 14.28
CA ARG A 147 -7.26 1.04 13.89
C ARG A 147 -7.53 1.90 12.66
N LEU A 148 -6.97 3.11 12.57
CA LEU A 148 -7.09 3.95 11.38
C LEU A 148 -6.51 3.26 10.13
N ALA A 149 -5.37 2.59 10.24
CA ALA A 149 -4.78 1.84 9.13
C ALA A 149 -5.68 0.66 8.70
N LEU A 150 -6.23 -0.09 9.66
CA LEU A 150 -7.14 -1.21 9.40
C LEU A 150 -8.47 -0.75 8.80
N ASP A 151 -9.06 0.29 9.35
CA ASP A 151 -10.29 0.88 8.83
C ASP A 151 -10.06 1.42 7.41
N ARG A 152 -8.83 1.85 7.09
CA ARG A 152 -8.42 2.22 5.73
C ARG A 152 -8.12 1.05 4.81
N GLY A 153 -8.47 -0.17 5.20
CA GLY A 153 -8.42 -1.34 4.35
C GLY A 153 -7.27 -2.28 4.58
N GLY A 154 -6.46 -2.00 5.59
CA GLY A 154 -5.20 -2.67 5.83
C GLY A 154 -4.17 -2.40 4.73
N ASP A 155 -3.08 -3.18 4.74
CA ASP A 155 -1.92 -2.98 3.85
C ASP A 155 -1.34 -1.54 3.91
N GLN A 156 -1.43 -0.92 5.08
CA GLN A 156 -1.18 0.50 5.26
C GLN A 156 -0.53 0.79 6.60
N THR A 157 0.16 1.92 6.65
CA THR A 157 0.74 2.47 7.87
C THR A 157 0.12 3.82 8.17
N ALA A 158 -0.44 3.99 9.36
CA ALA A 158 -0.86 5.28 9.89
C ALA A 158 0.17 5.74 10.93
N VAL A 159 0.68 6.96 10.76
CA VAL A 159 1.71 7.55 11.63
C VAL A 159 1.17 8.84 12.21
N SER A 160 1.17 8.98 13.54
CA SER A 160 0.91 10.24 14.22
C SER A 160 2.22 10.82 14.75
N ILE A 161 2.58 12.04 14.32
CA ILE A 161 3.71 12.81 14.85
C ILE A 161 3.15 14.07 15.49
N ASP A 162 3.35 14.23 16.79
CA ASP A 162 2.84 15.39 17.56
C ASP A 162 1.34 15.67 17.35
N GLY A 163 0.55 14.61 17.11
CA GLY A 163 -0.90 14.67 16.88
C GLY A 163 -1.31 14.80 15.41
N GLU A 164 -0.38 15.01 14.48
CA GLU A 164 -0.66 15.04 13.05
C GLU A 164 -0.57 13.64 12.45
N THR A 165 -1.68 13.13 11.92
CA THR A 165 -1.73 11.81 11.27
C THR A 165 -1.40 11.89 9.78
N SER A 166 -0.47 11.05 9.35
CA SER A 166 -0.12 10.78 7.95
C SER A 166 -0.30 9.29 7.62
N TYR A 167 -0.58 8.99 6.35
CA TYR A 167 -0.81 7.62 5.89
C TYR A 167 0.21 7.23 4.80
N TYR A 168 0.63 5.98 4.83
CA TYR A 168 1.60 5.39 3.92
C TYR A 168 1.15 3.99 3.52
N GLY A 169 1.53 3.52 2.33
CA GLY A 169 0.99 2.29 1.75
C GLY A 169 -0.30 2.51 0.95
N ALA A 170 -1.15 1.49 0.80
CA ALA A 170 -2.36 1.44 -0.03
C ALA A 170 -2.16 1.05 -1.50
N LYS A 171 -1.44 -0.05 -1.78
CA LYS A 171 -1.41 -0.61 -3.14
C LYS A 171 -2.46 -1.70 -3.38
N SER A 172 -3.10 -2.22 -2.33
CA SER A 172 -4.13 -3.27 -2.45
C SER A 172 -5.49 -2.84 -1.92
N MET A 173 -6.53 -3.45 -2.50
CA MET A 173 -7.91 -3.36 -2.05
C MET A 173 -8.08 -3.92 -0.63
N VAL A 174 -9.04 -3.36 0.10
CA VAL A 174 -9.46 -3.82 1.43
C VAL A 174 -9.90 -5.29 1.36
N LEU A 175 -9.26 -6.17 2.16
CA LEU A 175 -9.70 -7.55 2.27
C LEU A 175 -10.91 -7.70 3.22
N GLU A 176 -11.84 -8.57 2.84
CA GLU A 176 -13.04 -8.88 3.61
C GLU A 176 -12.69 -9.75 4.84
N GLY A 177 -12.62 -9.13 6.02
CA GLY A 177 -12.19 -9.80 7.27
C GLY A 177 -13.31 -10.28 8.21
N ARG A 178 -14.59 -9.99 7.89
CA ARG A 178 -15.73 -10.32 8.76
C ARG A 178 -16.06 -11.80 8.75
N THR A 179 -16.25 -12.39 9.92
CA THR A 179 -16.73 -13.78 10.09
C THR A 179 -18.21 -13.82 10.49
N SER A 180 -18.91 -14.91 10.15
CA SER A 180 -20.29 -15.13 10.58
C SER A 180 -20.46 -15.18 12.11
N ILE A 181 -19.39 -15.50 12.84
CA ILE A 181 -19.36 -15.47 14.31
C ILE A 181 -19.39 -14.01 14.80
N GLN A 182 -18.56 -13.12 14.22
CA GLN A 182 -18.55 -11.70 14.59
C GLN A 182 -19.88 -11.03 14.33
N ILE A 183 -20.52 -11.29 13.18
CA ILE A 183 -21.83 -10.74 12.85
C ILE A 183 -22.88 -11.18 13.88
N ARG A 184 -22.87 -12.47 14.25
CA ARG A 184 -23.77 -13.00 15.28
C ARG A 184 -23.59 -12.32 16.63
N VAL A 185 -22.34 -12.18 17.10
CA VAL A 185 -22.04 -11.49 18.36
C VAL A 185 -22.55 -10.05 18.29
N LYS A 186 -22.30 -9.36 17.17
CA LYS A 186 -22.74 -7.98 16.94
C LYS A 186 -24.26 -7.83 16.87
N ALA A 187 -24.96 -8.79 16.28
CA ALA A 187 -26.41 -8.83 16.25
C ALA A 187 -26.99 -9.04 17.67
N GLN A 188 -26.41 -9.95 18.46
CA GLN A 188 -26.82 -10.21 19.84
C GLN A 188 -26.57 -8.99 20.76
N GLU A 189 -25.39 -8.37 20.67
CA GLU A 189 -25.05 -7.14 21.40
C GLU A 189 -26.06 -6.01 21.11
N LEU A 190 -26.40 -5.79 19.83
CA LEU A 190 -27.37 -4.77 19.42
C LEU A 190 -28.78 -5.13 19.89
N GLY A 191 -29.19 -6.39 19.74
CA GLY A 191 -30.48 -6.90 20.20
C GLY A 191 -30.66 -6.71 21.70
N ASP A 192 -29.65 -7.00 22.52
CA ASP A 192 -29.66 -6.76 23.96
C ASP A 192 -29.86 -5.28 24.32
N LEU A 193 -29.19 -4.39 23.60
CA LEU A 193 -29.32 -2.95 23.79
C LEU A 193 -30.73 -2.46 23.42
N ILE A 194 -31.28 -2.94 22.31
CA ILE A 194 -32.66 -2.66 21.88
C ILE A 194 -33.66 -3.15 22.94
N LYS A 195 -33.53 -4.40 23.40
CA LYS A 195 -34.43 -5.00 24.41
C LYS A 195 -34.44 -4.22 25.73
N ARG A 196 -33.31 -3.65 26.15
CA ARG A 196 -33.20 -2.85 27.38
C ARG A 196 -33.76 -1.43 27.24
N SER A 197 -33.85 -0.92 26.01
CA SER A 197 -34.36 0.43 25.76
C SER A 197 -35.88 0.53 25.92
N GLU A 198 -36.35 1.72 26.34
CA GLU A 198 -37.78 2.05 26.37
C GLU A 198 -38.33 2.23 24.96
N LYS A 199 -37.59 3.02 24.16
CA LYS A 199 -37.91 3.41 22.80
C LYS A 199 -36.61 3.63 22.02
N VAL A 200 -36.67 3.49 20.70
CA VAL A 200 -35.51 3.62 19.81
C VAL A 200 -35.74 4.75 18.82
N PHE A 201 -34.71 5.56 18.58
CA PHE A 201 -34.68 6.55 17.50
C PHE A 201 -33.53 6.23 16.56
N ILE A 202 -33.78 6.28 15.26
CA ILE A 202 -32.77 6.03 14.23
C ILE A 202 -32.49 7.33 13.50
N VAL A 203 -31.21 7.69 13.35
CA VAL A 203 -30.75 8.88 12.63
C VAL A 203 -29.64 8.52 11.66
N GLY A 204 -29.57 9.23 10.53
CA GLY A 204 -28.43 9.19 9.61
C GLY A 204 -27.68 10.51 9.56
N HIS A 205 -26.83 10.66 8.54
CA HIS A 205 -26.17 11.92 8.23
C HIS A 205 -27.16 12.96 7.64
N SER A 206 -26.72 14.22 7.61
CA SER A 206 -27.36 15.31 6.90
C SER A 206 -27.15 15.13 5.40
N ALA A 207 -28.15 15.51 4.60
CA ALA A 207 -28.24 15.10 3.19
C ALA A 207 -28.33 13.58 3.04
N MET A 208 -29.18 12.96 3.89
CA MET A 208 -29.44 11.51 3.93
C MET A 208 -29.68 10.98 2.52
N ASP A 209 -28.84 10.05 2.11
CA ASP A 209 -28.95 9.38 0.82
C ASP A 209 -29.69 8.03 0.96
N ALA A 210 -29.70 7.27 -0.14
CA ALA A 210 -30.43 6.02 -0.21
C ALA A 210 -29.85 4.93 0.70
N ASP A 211 -28.54 4.93 1.00
CA ASP A 211 -27.95 3.95 1.92
C ASP A 211 -28.32 4.27 3.36
N ALA A 212 -28.12 5.52 3.79
CA ALA A 212 -28.56 5.98 5.10
C ALA A 212 -30.06 5.73 5.32
N PHE A 213 -30.90 6.02 4.32
CA PHE A 213 -32.34 5.73 4.38
C PHE A 213 -32.64 4.23 4.44
N GLY A 214 -32.02 3.42 3.56
CA GLY A 214 -32.21 1.98 3.50
C GLY A 214 -31.75 1.28 4.78
N GLY A 215 -30.59 1.67 5.32
CA GLY A 215 -30.04 1.18 6.57
C GLY A 215 -30.93 1.55 7.76
N ALA A 216 -31.49 2.77 7.77
CA ALA A 216 -32.46 3.18 8.79
C ALA A 216 -33.76 2.36 8.71
N LEU A 217 -34.24 2.08 7.50
CA LEU A 217 -35.41 1.22 7.30
C LEU A 217 -35.14 -0.23 7.73
N ALA A 218 -33.95 -0.76 7.45
CA ALA A 218 -33.56 -2.10 7.88
C ALA A 218 -33.50 -2.19 9.42
N LEU A 219 -32.93 -1.18 10.08
CA LEU A 219 -32.92 -1.08 11.53
C LEU A 219 -34.34 -0.94 12.11
N TYR A 220 -35.21 -0.16 11.48
CA TYR A 220 -36.61 -0.04 11.90
C TYR A 220 -37.29 -1.41 11.95
N LYS A 221 -37.10 -2.23 10.90
CA LYS A 221 -37.65 -3.60 10.85
C LYS A 221 -37.06 -4.52 11.90
N MET A 222 -35.75 -4.48 12.10
CA MET A 222 -35.08 -5.23 13.17
C MET A 222 -35.60 -4.85 14.56
N VAL A 223 -35.75 -3.56 14.85
CA VAL A 223 -36.22 -3.08 16.16
C VAL A 223 -37.69 -3.43 16.38
N LYS A 224 -38.52 -3.33 15.33
CA LYS A 224 -39.93 -3.76 15.38
C LYS A 224 -40.08 -5.24 15.69
N ALA A 225 -39.20 -6.11 15.17
CA ALA A 225 -39.20 -7.53 15.49
C ALA A 225 -39.00 -7.79 17.00
N TYR A 226 -38.25 -6.93 17.70
CA TYR A 226 -38.12 -6.96 19.17
C TYR A 226 -39.28 -6.31 19.94
N LYS A 227 -40.37 -5.93 19.25
CA LYS A 227 -41.58 -5.31 19.84
C LYS A 227 -41.31 -3.98 20.55
N LYS A 228 -40.30 -3.24 20.10
CA LYS A 228 -39.96 -1.93 20.63
C LYS A 228 -40.59 -0.82 19.81
N GLU A 229 -40.95 0.26 20.50
CA GLU A 229 -41.35 1.50 19.86
C GLU A 229 -40.12 2.12 19.17
N VAL A 230 -40.24 2.45 17.90
CA VAL A 230 -39.13 2.91 17.07
C VAL A 230 -39.58 3.94 16.04
N TYR A 231 -38.72 4.93 15.79
CA TYR A 231 -38.94 5.96 14.79
C TYR A 231 -37.64 6.30 14.04
N ILE A 232 -37.75 6.48 12.73
CA ILE A 232 -36.72 7.08 11.88
C ILE A 232 -36.88 8.60 11.96
N ALA A 233 -35.88 9.27 12.52
CA ALA A 233 -35.89 10.72 12.65
C ALA A 233 -35.40 11.36 11.35
N ILE A 234 -36.28 12.09 10.67
CA ILE A 234 -36.03 12.66 9.33
C ILE A 234 -36.33 14.16 9.30
N ASP A 235 -35.60 14.89 8.45
CA ASP A 235 -35.86 16.28 8.09
C ASP A 235 -35.94 16.35 6.56
N GLU A 236 -37.15 16.61 6.03
CA GLU A 236 -37.41 16.65 4.59
C GLU A 236 -36.54 17.65 3.83
N LYS A 237 -35.94 18.62 4.53
CA LYS A 237 -35.02 19.60 3.92
C LYS A 237 -33.57 19.11 3.84
N LYS A 238 -33.27 17.96 4.42
CA LYS A 238 -31.92 17.38 4.56
C LYS A 238 -31.84 15.96 4.02
N ILE A 239 -32.67 15.63 3.04
CA ILE A 239 -32.60 14.38 2.28
C ILE A 239 -32.08 14.67 0.87
N ASP A 240 -31.45 13.69 0.23
CA ASP A 240 -31.03 13.80 -1.16
C ASP A 240 -32.24 13.66 -2.12
N LYS A 241 -32.01 13.87 -3.42
CA LYS A 241 -33.07 13.81 -4.44
C LYS A 241 -33.66 12.41 -4.59
N THR A 242 -32.86 11.37 -4.39
CA THR A 242 -33.29 9.97 -4.48
C THR A 242 -34.28 9.67 -3.36
N VAL A 243 -33.91 10.01 -2.13
CA VAL A 243 -34.75 9.86 -0.93
C VAL A 243 -35.95 10.78 -1.00
N GLU A 244 -35.86 11.98 -1.56
CA GLU A 244 -37.03 12.85 -1.81
C GLU A 244 -38.06 12.17 -2.73
N THR A 245 -37.60 11.47 -3.76
CA THR A 245 -38.46 10.70 -4.67
C THR A 245 -39.11 9.52 -3.94
N ILE A 246 -38.33 8.77 -3.15
CA ILE A 246 -38.85 7.67 -2.30
C ILE A 246 -39.89 8.20 -1.30
N TYR A 247 -39.57 9.27 -0.59
CA TYR A 247 -40.44 9.86 0.43
C TYR A 247 -41.72 10.45 -0.17
N SER A 248 -41.65 10.99 -1.38
CA SER A 248 -42.83 11.42 -2.14
C SER A 248 -43.74 10.24 -2.51
N SER A 249 -43.17 9.11 -2.94
CA SER A 249 -43.97 7.89 -3.16
C SER A 249 -44.58 7.38 -1.85
N ILE A 250 -43.86 7.45 -0.72
CA ILE A 250 -44.43 7.11 0.60
C ILE A 250 -45.66 7.96 0.92
N LYS A 251 -45.58 9.28 0.70
CA LYS A 251 -46.70 10.20 0.95
C LYS A 251 -47.92 9.94 0.08
N ASN A 252 -47.73 9.44 -1.14
CA ASN A 252 -48.80 9.34 -2.14
C ASN A 252 -49.36 7.92 -2.30
N GLU A 253 -48.51 6.91 -2.18
CA GLU A 253 -48.78 5.52 -2.57
C GLU A 253 -48.62 4.54 -1.39
N HIS A 254 -47.69 4.81 -0.46
CA HIS A 254 -47.37 3.92 0.67
C HIS A 254 -47.58 4.59 2.03
N THR A 255 -48.73 5.23 2.22
CA THR A 255 -49.03 6.11 3.37
C THR A 255 -48.91 5.43 4.73
N ASN A 256 -49.07 4.11 4.83
CA ASN A 256 -48.85 3.37 6.07
C ASN A 256 -47.40 3.52 6.57
N ALA A 257 -46.42 3.59 5.67
CA ALA A 257 -45.02 3.76 6.03
C ALA A 257 -44.71 5.16 6.62
N LEU A 258 -45.64 6.13 6.53
CA LEU A 258 -45.46 7.44 7.19
C LEU A 258 -45.33 7.31 8.71
N GLU A 259 -45.92 6.26 9.32
CA GLU A 259 -45.82 6.03 10.76
C GLU A 259 -44.39 5.71 11.23
N TYR A 260 -43.50 5.33 10.28
CA TYR A 260 -42.12 4.98 10.59
C TYR A 260 -41.32 6.23 10.94
N PHE A 261 -41.77 7.40 10.47
CA PHE A 261 -41.01 8.63 10.49
C PHE A 261 -41.49 9.60 11.57
N MET A 262 -40.52 10.27 12.18
CA MET A 262 -40.76 11.37 13.11
C MET A 262 -39.87 12.56 12.72
N SER A 263 -40.36 13.79 12.90
CA SER A 263 -39.50 14.95 12.68
C SER A 263 -38.32 14.92 13.66
N VAL A 264 -37.12 15.29 13.22
CA VAL A 264 -35.93 15.30 14.12
C VAL A 264 -36.17 16.14 15.38
N LYS A 265 -36.93 17.24 15.26
CA LYS A 265 -37.30 18.09 16.39
C LYS A 265 -38.17 17.36 17.41
N ASP A 266 -39.14 16.57 16.95
CA ASP A 266 -40.05 15.86 17.84
C ASP A 266 -39.40 14.60 18.40
N ALA A 267 -38.57 13.91 17.63
CA ALA A 267 -37.72 12.82 18.11
C ALA A 267 -36.81 13.31 19.25
N THR A 268 -36.16 14.46 19.06
CA THR A 268 -35.33 15.09 20.11
C THR A 268 -36.13 15.40 21.37
N LYS A 269 -37.39 15.83 21.27
CA LYS A 269 -38.26 16.08 22.43
C LYS A 269 -38.66 14.78 23.13
N ALA A 270 -39.05 13.76 22.34
CA ALA A 270 -39.53 12.46 22.81
C ALA A 270 -38.45 11.60 23.48
N LEU A 271 -37.17 11.92 23.25
CA LEU A 271 -36.00 11.25 23.80
C LEU A 271 -35.96 11.33 25.33
N THR A 272 -35.88 10.16 25.98
CA THR A 272 -35.77 9.94 27.43
C THR A 272 -34.39 9.40 27.80
N PRO A 273 -33.97 9.44 29.08
CA PRO A 273 -32.72 8.83 29.54
C PRO A 273 -32.58 7.33 29.24
N ASN A 274 -33.68 6.61 29.03
CA ASN A 274 -33.71 5.18 28.75
C ASN A 274 -33.98 4.88 27.26
N SER A 275 -34.00 5.92 26.41
CA SER A 275 -34.12 5.77 24.96
C SER A 275 -32.76 5.38 24.35
N LEU A 276 -32.79 4.55 23.31
CA LEU A 276 -31.61 4.25 22.48
C LEU A 276 -31.63 5.11 21.23
N LEU A 277 -30.52 5.80 20.93
CA LEU A 277 -30.27 6.44 19.64
C LEU A 277 -29.37 5.52 18.80
N ILE A 278 -29.86 5.06 17.65
CA ILE A 278 -29.03 4.34 16.66
C ILE A 278 -28.66 5.32 15.56
N ILE A 279 -27.37 5.49 15.33
CA ILE A 279 -26.80 6.26 14.25
C ILE A 279 -26.38 5.28 13.16
N VAL A 280 -26.91 5.44 11.96
CA VAL A 280 -26.61 4.59 10.80
C VAL A 280 -25.99 5.42 9.69
N ASP A 281 -25.04 4.84 8.98
CA ASP A 281 -24.35 5.45 7.84
C ASP A 281 -23.68 6.79 8.16
N CYS A 282 -23.27 6.94 9.42
CA CYS A 282 -22.64 8.15 9.90
C CYS A 282 -21.90 7.86 11.19
N GLN A 283 -20.66 8.36 11.26
CA GLN A 283 -19.84 8.25 12.46
C GLN A 283 -19.25 9.59 12.92
N PHE A 284 -19.57 10.70 12.26
CA PHE A 284 -19.04 12.03 12.61
C PHE A 284 -20.14 12.97 13.10
N GLN A 285 -19.93 13.60 14.25
CA GLN A 285 -20.93 14.44 14.90
C GLN A 285 -21.34 15.66 14.05
N ASN A 286 -20.41 16.22 13.29
CA ASN A 286 -20.62 17.43 12.48
C ASN A 286 -21.45 17.19 11.20
N ILE A 287 -21.61 15.94 10.77
CA ILE A 287 -22.40 15.59 9.59
C ILE A 287 -23.73 14.92 9.94
N LEU A 288 -24.06 14.75 11.22
CA LEU A 288 -25.36 14.22 11.64
C LEU A 288 -26.51 15.12 11.18
N ILE A 289 -27.69 14.51 10.96
CA ILE A 289 -28.89 15.26 10.58
C ILE A 289 -29.24 16.38 11.59
N ASP A 290 -29.01 16.15 12.88
CA ASP A 290 -29.08 17.17 13.94
C ASP A 290 -28.18 16.78 15.11
N GLU A 291 -27.30 17.70 15.53
CA GLU A 291 -26.35 17.44 16.61
C GLU A 291 -27.01 17.39 18.01
N LYS A 292 -28.19 18.00 18.19
CA LYS A 292 -28.86 18.11 19.48
C LYS A 292 -29.45 16.79 19.92
N ILE A 293 -29.94 15.98 18.99
CA ILE A 293 -30.46 14.64 19.32
C ILE A 293 -29.35 13.76 19.88
N TYR A 294 -28.15 13.82 19.27
CA TYR A 294 -26.95 13.14 19.75
C TYR A 294 -26.53 13.63 21.13
N LYS A 295 -26.43 14.95 21.34
CA LYS A 295 -26.06 15.54 22.64
C LYS A 295 -27.03 15.20 23.77
N LYS A 296 -28.31 14.95 23.46
CA LYS A 296 -29.33 14.60 24.46
C LYS A 296 -29.38 13.09 24.74
N ALA A 297 -28.94 12.25 23.81
CA ALA A 297 -28.97 10.81 23.95
C ALA A 297 -27.98 10.32 25.02
N LYS A 298 -28.43 9.38 25.86
CA LYS A 298 -27.59 8.72 26.86
C LYS A 298 -27.08 7.36 26.42
N HIS A 299 -27.88 6.66 25.61
CA HIS A 299 -27.52 5.38 25.03
C HIS A 299 -27.42 5.50 23.51
N ILE A 300 -26.28 5.15 22.96
CA ILE A 300 -25.92 5.40 21.56
C ILE A 300 -25.32 4.14 20.92
N ALA A 301 -25.88 3.74 19.79
CA ALA A 301 -25.33 2.72 18.91
C ALA A 301 -24.89 3.38 17.59
N VAL A 302 -23.72 3.01 17.06
CA VAL A 302 -23.19 3.51 15.79
C VAL A 302 -22.94 2.33 14.85
N ILE A 303 -23.52 2.38 13.66
CA ILE A 303 -23.37 1.40 12.58
C ILE A 303 -22.96 2.16 11.33
N ASP A 304 -21.80 1.84 10.76
CA ASP A 304 -21.28 2.56 9.60
C ASP A 304 -20.35 1.65 8.78
N HIS A 305 -20.25 1.93 7.49
CA HIS A 305 -19.32 1.26 6.58
C HIS A 305 -18.26 2.24 6.04
N HIS A 306 -18.23 3.48 6.53
CA HIS A 306 -17.15 4.41 6.25
C HIS A 306 -15.92 4.16 7.14
N ARG A 307 -14.76 4.61 6.66
CA ARG A 307 -13.49 4.51 7.40
C ARG A 307 -13.46 5.50 8.56
N SER A 308 -13.06 5.06 9.75
CA SER A 308 -12.91 5.95 10.89
C SER A 308 -11.76 6.94 10.70
N ASN A 309 -11.86 8.08 11.38
CA ASN A 309 -10.77 9.04 11.52
C ASN A 309 -10.77 9.64 12.94
N ALA A 310 -9.86 10.58 13.21
CA ALA A 310 -9.72 11.21 14.53
C ALA A 310 -10.99 11.93 15.04
N ASN A 311 -11.97 12.21 14.17
CA ASN A 311 -13.21 12.90 14.51
C ASN A 311 -14.41 11.96 14.72
N THR A 312 -14.21 10.64 14.66
CA THR A 312 -15.28 9.65 14.86
C THR A 312 -15.91 9.77 16.25
N ILE A 313 -17.23 9.56 16.36
CA ILE A 313 -17.97 9.58 17.62
C ILE A 313 -17.36 8.58 18.61
N HIS A 314 -16.94 9.07 19.77
CA HIS A 314 -16.31 8.25 20.82
C HIS A 314 -17.25 7.85 21.96
N ASN A 315 -18.37 8.55 22.14
CA ASN A 315 -19.35 8.24 23.17
C ASN A 315 -20.47 7.34 22.61
N TYR A 316 -20.30 6.03 22.76
CA TYR A 316 -21.26 5.00 22.32
C TYR A 316 -21.29 3.82 23.29
N ASP A 317 -22.43 3.13 23.37
CA ASP A 317 -22.58 1.82 24.03
C ASP A 317 -22.33 0.68 23.04
N TYR A 318 -22.58 0.91 21.75
CA TYR A 318 -22.41 -0.07 20.68
C TYR A 318 -21.74 0.55 19.46
N LEU A 319 -20.76 -0.16 18.91
CA LEU A 319 -20.06 0.21 17.69
C LEU A 319 -19.95 -0.99 16.75
N TYR A 320 -20.35 -0.77 15.50
CA TYR A 320 -20.13 -1.68 14.40
C TYR A 320 -19.73 -0.91 13.13
N ILE A 321 -18.42 -0.73 12.96
CA ILE A 321 -17.83 -0.09 11.78
C ILE A 321 -17.13 -1.13 10.93
N GLN A 322 -17.41 -1.11 9.63
CA GLN A 322 -17.03 -2.17 8.70
C GLN A 322 -16.74 -1.63 7.30
N SER A 323 -15.54 -1.10 7.09
CA SER A 323 -15.14 -0.38 5.87
C SER A 323 -15.08 -1.22 4.59
N SER A 324 -15.12 -2.55 4.73
CA SER A 324 -15.19 -3.46 3.60
C SER A 324 -16.61 -3.81 3.18
N ALA A 325 -17.64 -3.32 3.88
CA ALA A 325 -19.04 -3.54 3.49
C ALA A 325 -19.44 -2.63 2.33
N SER A 326 -20.34 -3.14 1.49
CA SER A 326 -20.86 -2.35 0.37
C SER A 326 -21.66 -1.14 0.83
N SER A 327 -22.32 -1.23 1.98
CA SER A 327 -23.34 -0.29 2.43
C SER A 327 -23.71 -0.55 3.90
N SER A 328 -24.31 0.44 4.54
CA SER A 328 -24.97 0.31 5.84
C SER A 328 -26.16 -0.65 5.79
N VAL A 329 -26.88 -0.73 4.66
CA VAL A 329 -27.91 -1.76 4.43
C VAL A 329 -27.34 -3.18 4.56
N GLU A 330 -26.18 -3.46 3.94
CA GLU A 330 -25.53 -4.78 4.04
C GLU A 330 -25.31 -5.17 5.50
N LEU A 331 -24.72 -4.28 6.28
CA LEU A 331 -24.37 -4.53 7.69
C LEU A 331 -25.57 -4.92 8.55
N VAL A 332 -26.71 -4.28 8.33
CA VAL A 332 -27.93 -4.52 9.11
C VAL A 332 -28.65 -5.77 8.63
N VAL A 333 -28.79 -5.96 7.32
CA VAL A 333 -29.50 -7.13 6.77
C VAL A 333 -28.73 -8.43 7.03
N GLU A 334 -27.40 -8.39 7.13
CA GLU A 334 -26.60 -9.54 7.59
C GLU A 334 -26.97 -9.97 9.03
N MET A 335 -27.42 -9.06 9.89
CA MET A 335 -27.81 -9.39 11.26
C MET A 335 -29.16 -10.11 11.35
N TYR A 336 -30.00 -10.03 10.32
CA TYR A 336 -31.34 -10.61 10.33
C TYR A 336 -31.33 -12.14 10.55
N ASP A 337 -30.28 -12.85 10.13
CA ASP A 337 -30.17 -14.31 10.34
C ASP A 337 -29.80 -14.70 11.77
N TYR A 338 -29.47 -13.72 12.61
CA TYR A 338 -28.99 -13.93 13.98
C TYR A 338 -29.92 -13.31 15.03
N LEU A 339 -31.13 -12.91 14.64
CA LEU A 339 -32.17 -12.53 15.59
C LEU A 339 -32.58 -13.76 16.39
N GLU A 340 -32.68 -13.61 17.71
CA GLU A 340 -33.05 -14.74 18.58
C GLU A 340 -34.53 -15.06 18.42
N GLU A 341 -34.84 -16.20 17.78
CA GLU A 341 -36.22 -16.65 17.46
C GLU A 341 -37.17 -16.69 18.67
N LYS A 342 -36.62 -16.80 19.90
CA LYS A 342 -37.43 -16.81 21.14
C LYS A 342 -37.82 -15.41 21.61
N GLU A 343 -37.11 -14.38 21.14
CA GLU A 343 -37.18 -13.01 21.66
C GLU A 343 -37.55 -11.98 20.59
N ALA A 344 -37.46 -12.35 19.31
CA ALA A 344 -37.88 -11.54 18.16
C ALA A 344 -39.00 -12.26 17.37
N GLU A 345 -39.96 -11.47 16.88
CA GLU A 345 -40.92 -11.94 15.88
C GLU A 345 -40.26 -12.10 14.50
N GLU A 346 -40.94 -12.82 13.61
CA GLU A 346 -40.53 -12.90 12.21
C GLU A 346 -40.49 -11.48 11.60
N LEU A 347 -39.43 -11.21 10.84
CA LEU A 347 -39.24 -9.93 10.18
C LEU A 347 -40.29 -9.71 9.10
N ASP A 348 -41.16 -8.72 9.30
CA ASP A 348 -42.15 -8.28 8.32
C ASP A 348 -41.57 -7.19 7.41
N VAL A 349 -40.99 -7.60 6.28
CA VAL A 349 -40.44 -6.73 5.25
C VAL A 349 -41.26 -6.88 3.97
N SER A 350 -41.87 -5.78 3.51
CA SER A 350 -42.61 -5.76 2.26
C SER A 350 -41.70 -5.68 1.04
N ASP A 351 -42.24 -5.99 -0.13
CA ASP A 351 -41.54 -5.92 -1.42
C ASP A 351 -40.97 -4.53 -1.73
N ILE A 352 -41.74 -3.46 -1.47
CA ILE A 352 -41.30 -2.09 -1.68
C ILE A 352 -40.25 -1.64 -0.66
N GLU A 353 -40.34 -2.09 0.60
CA GLU A 353 -39.34 -1.79 1.63
C GLU A 353 -38.01 -2.47 1.33
N ALA A 354 -38.05 -3.74 0.92
CA ALA A 354 -36.88 -4.47 0.45
C ALA A 354 -36.30 -3.82 -0.83
N THR A 355 -37.15 -3.25 -1.69
CA THR A 355 -36.72 -2.48 -2.86
C THR A 355 -36.02 -1.19 -2.46
N TRP A 356 -36.50 -0.44 -1.46
CA TRP A 356 -35.80 0.75 -0.99
C TRP A 356 -34.44 0.43 -0.33
N MET A 357 -34.36 -0.68 0.41
CA MET A 357 -33.07 -1.21 0.91
C MET A 357 -32.12 -1.57 -0.24
N LEU A 358 -32.64 -2.21 -1.31
CA LEU A 358 -31.87 -2.54 -2.51
C LEU A 358 -31.32 -1.28 -3.21
N ILE A 359 -32.09 -0.18 -3.25
CA ILE A 359 -31.63 1.09 -3.82
C ILE A 359 -30.41 1.61 -3.06
N GLY A 360 -30.39 1.52 -1.72
CA GLY A 360 -29.23 1.92 -0.91
C GLY A 360 -27.95 1.18 -1.32
N ILE A 361 -28.01 -0.16 -1.42
CA ILE A 361 -26.87 -0.97 -1.89
C ILE A 361 -26.47 -0.58 -3.32
N ALA A 362 -27.44 -0.39 -4.20
CA ALA A 362 -27.17 -0.08 -5.62
C ALA A 362 -26.50 1.28 -5.79
N VAL A 363 -26.89 2.30 -5.02
CA VAL A 363 -26.26 3.63 -5.06
C VAL A 363 -24.82 3.54 -4.57
N ASP A 364 -24.58 2.92 -3.41
CA ASP A 364 -23.26 2.99 -2.79
C ASP A 364 -22.21 2.09 -3.48
N THR A 365 -22.67 1.07 -4.21
CA THR A 365 -21.83 0.20 -5.05
C THR A 365 -21.74 0.66 -6.51
N ASN A 366 -22.46 1.71 -6.89
CA ASN A 366 -22.69 2.11 -8.29
C ASN A 366 -23.11 0.91 -9.17
N ASN A 367 -24.28 0.37 -8.89
CA ASN A 367 -24.81 -0.82 -9.57
C ASN A 367 -23.81 -1.98 -9.58
N PHE A 368 -23.20 -2.24 -8.42
CA PHE A 368 -22.27 -3.35 -8.18
C PHE A 368 -20.90 -3.23 -8.86
N ALA A 369 -20.58 -2.07 -9.44
CA ALA A 369 -19.31 -1.83 -10.12
C ALA A 369 -18.11 -1.84 -9.17
N TYR A 370 -18.30 -1.46 -7.90
CA TYR A 370 -17.23 -1.46 -6.89
C TYR A 370 -17.74 -1.79 -5.49
N ARG A 371 -16.82 -2.18 -4.59
CA ARG A 371 -17.08 -2.48 -3.17
C ARG A 371 -18.15 -3.57 -2.97
N THR A 372 -18.21 -4.54 -3.87
CA THR A 372 -19.11 -5.69 -3.78
C THR A 372 -18.37 -6.96 -3.43
N SER A 373 -19.01 -7.79 -2.60
CA SER A 373 -18.44 -9.06 -2.16
C SER A 373 -19.49 -10.17 -2.18
N SER A 374 -19.05 -11.39 -1.84
CA SER A 374 -19.95 -12.52 -1.63
C SER A 374 -21.05 -12.21 -0.59
N ARG A 375 -20.75 -11.39 0.42
CA ARG A 375 -21.70 -10.95 1.44
C ARG A 375 -22.75 -10.00 0.87
N THR A 376 -22.33 -9.04 0.04
CA THR A 376 -23.26 -8.15 -0.66
C THR A 376 -24.27 -8.97 -1.47
N PHE A 377 -23.82 -9.98 -2.22
CA PHE A 377 -24.73 -10.85 -2.99
C PHE A 377 -25.64 -11.71 -2.12
N ASN A 378 -25.20 -12.16 -0.95
CA ASN A 378 -26.07 -12.85 0.01
C ASN A 378 -27.18 -11.93 0.53
N VAL A 379 -26.85 -10.68 0.85
CA VAL A 379 -27.84 -9.68 1.26
C VAL A 379 -28.82 -9.40 0.13
N LEU A 380 -28.35 -9.25 -1.11
CA LEU A 380 -29.22 -9.05 -2.27
C LEU A 380 -30.16 -10.24 -2.49
N ALA A 381 -29.66 -11.47 -2.38
CA ALA A 381 -30.49 -12.67 -2.46
C ALA A 381 -31.57 -12.66 -1.37
N LYS A 382 -31.22 -12.26 -0.15
CA LYS A 382 -32.18 -12.13 0.95
C LYS A 382 -33.23 -11.05 0.70
N LEU A 383 -32.85 -9.85 0.26
CA LEU A 383 -33.80 -8.81 -0.14
C LEU A 383 -34.72 -9.29 -1.28
N GLN A 384 -34.19 -10.09 -2.21
CA GLN A 384 -35.00 -10.69 -3.26
C GLN A 384 -36.01 -11.71 -2.71
N THR A 385 -35.69 -12.46 -1.64
CA THR A 385 -36.68 -13.32 -0.98
C THR A 385 -37.85 -12.54 -0.36
N TYR A 386 -37.62 -11.27 0.03
CA TYR A 386 -38.68 -10.34 0.45
C TYR A 386 -39.39 -9.65 -0.73
N GLY A 387 -39.00 -9.93 -1.98
CA GLY A 387 -39.64 -9.38 -3.18
C GLY A 387 -39.01 -8.10 -3.74
N ALA A 388 -37.78 -7.74 -3.32
CA ALA A 388 -37.09 -6.57 -3.87
C ALA A 388 -37.01 -6.62 -5.41
N SER A 389 -37.38 -5.51 -6.07
CA SER A 389 -37.47 -5.41 -7.53
C SER A 389 -36.40 -4.47 -8.09
N THR A 390 -35.46 -5.03 -8.85
CA THR A 390 -34.44 -4.26 -9.60
C THR A 390 -35.07 -3.30 -10.61
N ALA A 391 -36.15 -3.72 -11.28
CA ALA A 391 -36.87 -2.88 -12.22
C ALA A 391 -37.54 -1.68 -11.54
N THR A 392 -38.02 -1.83 -10.31
CA THR A 392 -38.60 -0.74 -9.52
C THR A 392 -37.50 0.16 -8.97
N ALA A 393 -36.41 -0.39 -8.44
CA ALA A 393 -35.23 0.37 -8.02
C ALA A 393 -34.70 1.28 -9.15
N ASN A 394 -34.55 0.73 -10.36
CA ASN A 394 -34.13 1.48 -11.54
C ASN A 394 -35.13 2.56 -12.00
N ARG A 395 -36.39 2.55 -11.56
CA ARG A 395 -37.33 3.66 -11.82
C ARG A 395 -37.09 4.83 -10.88
N TYR A 396 -36.77 4.55 -9.62
CA TYR A 396 -36.41 5.58 -8.64
C TYR A 396 -35.08 6.25 -8.97
N LEU A 397 -34.13 5.51 -9.57
CA LEU A 397 -32.79 6.00 -9.90
C LEU A 397 -32.68 6.68 -11.28
N ARG A 398 -33.79 6.95 -11.96
CA ARG A 398 -33.75 7.56 -13.31
C ARG A 398 -33.27 9.01 -13.24
N ASP A 399 -32.40 9.34 -14.17
CA ASP A 399 -32.00 10.72 -14.40
C ASP A 399 -33.12 11.54 -15.06
N GLU A 400 -33.09 12.84 -14.80
CA GLU A 400 -33.86 13.77 -15.62
C GLU A 400 -33.28 13.84 -17.04
N TYR A 401 -34.16 14.04 -18.02
CA TYR A 401 -33.79 14.08 -19.44
C TYR A 401 -32.65 15.09 -19.72
N ASN A 402 -32.73 16.30 -19.17
CA ASN A 402 -31.71 17.33 -19.40
C ASN A 402 -30.36 16.98 -18.74
N GLU A 403 -30.38 16.38 -17.56
CA GLU A 403 -29.17 15.92 -16.86
C GLU A 403 -28.49 14.82 -17.68
N PHE A 404 -29.28 13.87 -18.19
CA PHE A 404 -28.79 12.79 -19.06
C PHE A 404 -28.14 13.34 -20.34
N ILE A 405 -28.77 14.30 -21.03
CA ILE A 405 -28.21 14.90 -22.25
C ILE A 405 -26.91 15.65 -21.96
N LYS A 406 -26.86 16.48 -20.90
CA LYS A 406 -25.64 17.21 -20.52
C LYS A 406 -24.48 16.27 -20.19
N ARG A 407 -24.74 15.20 -19.43
CA ARG A 407 -23.72 14.20 -19.10
C ARG A 407 -23.12 13.56 -20.35
N ASN A 408 -23.95 13.14 -21.30
CA ASN A 408 -23.48 12.55 -22.56
C ASN A 408 -22.70 13.54 -23.42
N LEU A 409 -23.04 14.83 -23.39
CA LEU A 409 -22.26 15.87 -24.07
C LEU A 409 -20.84 15.97 -23.48
N PHE A 410 -20.68 15.91 -22.16
CA PHE A 410 -19.34 15.93 -21.55
C PHE A 410 -18.56 14.65 -21.84
N LEU A 411 -19.21 13.48 -21.77
CA LEU A 411 -18.61 12.19 -22.13
C LEU A 411 -18.20 12.10 -23.61
N SER A 412 -18.70 12.99 -24.49
CA SER A 412 -18.24 13.05 -25.87
C SER A 412 -16.86 13.73 -26.05
N ASN A 413 -16.36 14.40 -25.00
CA ASN A 413 -15.08 15.13 -25.01
C ASN A 413 -14.10 14.52 -23.98
N ILE A 414 -13.67 13.28 -24.22
CA ILE A 414 -12.73 12.58 -23.34
C ILE A 414 -11.29 12.89 -23.76
N ASP A 415 -10.47 13.31 -22.80
CA ASP A 415 -9.02 13.38 -22.94
C ASP A 415 -8.37 12.13 -22.36
N LEU A 416 -7.73 11.34 -23.21
CA LEU A 416 -7.01 10.13 -22.79
C LEU A 416 -5.52 10.44 -22.61
N ILE A 417 -5.02 10.29 -21.39
CA ILE A 417 -3.63 10.51 -21.00
C ILE A 417 -2.94 9.15 -20.79
N ASN A 418 -1.76 8.97 -21.39
CA ASN A 418 -0.96 7.74 -21.29
C ASN A 418 -1.75 6.44 -21.59
N GLU A 419 -2.73 6.51 -22.51
CA GLU A 419 -3.63 5.43 -22.94
C GLU A 419 -4.54 4.80 -21.86
N HIS A 420 -4.39 5.21 -20.58
CA HIS A 420 -5.03 4.54 -19.44
C HIS A 420 -5.79 5.48 -18.50
N TYR A 421 -5.55 6.79 -18.56
CA TYR A 421 -6.17 7.76 -17.66
C TYR A 421 -7.10 8.65 -18.45
N ALA A 422 -8.40 8.58 -18.17
CA ALA A 422 -9.41 9.35 -18.90
C ALA A 422 -9.84 10.56 -18.08
N ILE A 423 -9.87 11.74 -18.71
CA ILE A 423 -10.30 12.99 -18.09
C ILE A 423 -11.46 13.57 -18.90
N VAL A 424 -12.52 13.99 -18.21
CA VAL A 424 -13.61 14.78 -18.78
C VAL A 424 -13.73 16.08 -17.99
N THR A 425 -13.88 17.20 -18.71
CA THR A 425 -14.15 18.51 -18.13
C THR A 425 -15.58 18.95 -18.44
N CYS A 426 -16.32 19.35 -17.42
CA CYS A 426 -17.60 20.05 -17.58
C CYS A 426 -17.38 21.47 -18.12
N ASP A 427 -18.46 22.11 -18.55
CA ASP A 427 -18.45 23.53 -18.88
C ASP A 427 -18.38 24.42 -17.61
N GLU A 428 -18.45 25.73 -17.82
CA GLU A 428 -18.33 26.75 -16.79
C GLU A 428 -19.57 26.90 -15.89
N GLU A 429 -20.63 26.11 -16.10
CA GLU A 429 -21.79 26.08 -15.21
C GLU A 429 -21.48 25.40 -13.87
N VAL A 430 -22.31 25.68 -12.87
CA VAL A 430 -22.20 25.07 -11.54
C VAL A 430 -23.06 23.80 -11.49
N TYR A 431 -22.42 22.67 -11.17
CA TYR A 431 -23.02 21.35 -11.07
C TYR A 431 -23.03 20.82 -9.64
N SER A 432 -23.90 19.84 -9.38
CA SER A 432 -23.84 19.10 -8.13
C SER A 432 -22.64 18.15 -8.12
N ARG A 433 -22.11 17.85 -6.92
CA ARG A 433 -21.06 16.83 -6.76
C ARG A 433 -21.50 15.46 -7.30
N ALA A 434 -22.77 15.11 -7.11
CA ALA A 434 -23.34 13.87 -7.62
C ALA A 434 -23.32 13.80 -9.16
N PHE A 435 -23.56 14.92 -9.84
CA PHE A 435 -23.49 14.98 -11.31
C PHE A 435 -22.06 14.75 -11.82
N ILE A 436 -21.06 15.40 -11.21
CA ILE A 436 -19.64 15.21 -11.55
C ILE A 436 -19.21 13.75 -11.26
N ALA A 437 -19.66 13.18 -10.14
CA ALA A 437 -19.42 11.79 -9.78
C ALA A 437 -19.94 10.82 -10.85
N LYS A 438 -21.21 10.97 -11.29
CA LYS A 438 -21.83 10.13 -12.32
C LYS A 438 -21.05 10.12 -13.65
N ILE A 439 -20.48 11.26 -14.06
CA ILE A 439 -19.66 11.32 -15.28
C ILE A 439 -18.41 10.45 -15.13
N ALA A 440 -17.72 10.52 -13.98
CA ALA A 440 -16.57 9.67 -13.71
C ALA A 440 -16.95 8.18 -13.62
N ASP A 441 -18.13 7.88 -13.07
CA ASP A 441 -18.70 6.53 -13.00
C ASP A 441 -18.98 5.93 -14.39
N ASP A 442 -19.51 6.72 -15.33
CA ASP A 442 -19.69 6.28 -16.73
C ASP A 442 -18.33 6.13 -17.44
N LEU A 443 -17.40 7.04 -17.17
CA LEU A 443 -16.11 7.11 -17.84
C LEU A 443 -15.19 5.94 -17.50
N VAL A 444 -15.25 5.41 -16.28
CA VAL A 444 -14.42 4.26 -15.85
C VAL A 444 -14.81 2.96 -16.55
N LEU A 445 -16.01 2.88 -17.11
CA LEU A 445 -16.51 1.71 -17.85
C LEU A 445 -15.97 1.63 -19.28
N VAL A 446 -15.25 2.65 -19.76
CA VAL A 446 -14.64 2.67 -21.08
C VAL A 446 -13.44 1.72 -21.12
N GLU A 447 -13.40 0.85 -22.13
CA GLU A 447 -12.33 -0.14 -22.29
C GLU A 447 -10.94 0.51 -22.31
N GLY A 448 -10.01 -0.03 -21.52
CA GLY A 448 -8.63 0.46 -21.40
C GLY A 448 -8.42 1.56 -20.37
N VAL A 449 -9.50 2.14 -19.81
CA VAL A 449 -9.42 3.16 -18.76
C VAL A 449 -9.20 2.51 -17.39
N LYS A 450 -8.05 2.79 -16.77
CA LYS A 450 -7.73 2.33 -15.41
C LYS A 450 -8.20 3.30 -14.33
N LEU A 451 -8.18 4.59 -14.66
CA LEU A 451 -8.56 5.67 -13.76
C LEU A 451 -9.29 6.76 -14.54
N ALA A 452 -10.52 7.05 -14.14
CA ALA A 452 -11.38 8.03 -14.76
C ALA A 452 -11.54 9.26 -13.87
N PHE A 453 -11.52 10.44 -14.47
CA PHE A 453 -11.65 11.72 -13.77
C PHE A 453 -12.69 12.60 -14.42
N CYS A 454 -13.54 13.23 -13.62
CA CYS A 454 -14.40 14.33 -14.05
C CYS A 454 -14.08 15.59 -13.25
N ILE A 455 -13.95 16.72 -13.95
CA ILE A 455 -13.65 18.04 -13.39
C ILE A 455 -14.80 18.98 -13.69
N GLY A 456 -15.32 19.69 -12.67
CA GLY A 456 -16.38 20.68 -12.88
C GLY A 456 -16.53 21.65 -11.71
N LYS A 457 -17.20 22.78 -11.93
CA LYS A 457 -17.51 23.75 -10.88
C LYS A 457 -18.66 23.28 -10.01
N ILE A 458 -18.49 23.37 -8.69
CA ILE A 458 -19.55 23.09 -7.69
C ILE A 458 -19.99 24.35 -6.93
N ALA A 459 -19.25 25.45 -7.11
CA ALA A 459 -19.65 26.82 -6.82
C ALA A 459 -18.87 27.76 -7.77
N GLU A 460 -19.17 29.06 -7.79
CA GLU A 460 -18.50 30.03 -8.67
C GLU A 460 -16.96 30.00 -8.56
N ASP A 461 -16.44 29.81 -7.36
CA ASP A 461 -15.01 29.81 -7.03
C ASP A 461 -14.50 28.46 -6.49
N LEU A 462 -15.22 27.37 -6.76
CA LEU A 462 -14.91 26.04 -6.24
C LEU A 462 -15.02 24.96 -7.31
N VAL A 463 -13.88 24.34 -7.65
CA VAL A 463 -13.78 23.25 -8.61
C VAL A 463 -13.66 21.92 -7.87
N ALA A 464 -14.43 20.92 -8.31
CA ALA A 464 -14.33 19.56 -7.83
C ALA A 464 -13.71 18.64 -8.89
N ILE A 465 -12.93 17.68 -8.43
CA ILE A 465 -12.42 16.56 -9.24
C ILE A 465 -12.95 15.28 -8.60
N SER A 466 -13.68 14.47 -9.38
CA SER A 466 -14.11 13.12 -8.98
C SER A 466 -13.27 12.09 -9.72
N ALA A 467 -12.74 11.11 -9.00
CA ALA A 467 -11.91 10.03 -9.53
C ALA A 467 -12.58 8.66 -9.32
N ARG A 468 -12.48 7.77 -10.32
CA ARG A 468 -13.01 6.40 -10.31
C ARG A 468 -12.03 5.36 -10.85
N SER A 469 -11.99 4.17 -10.25
CA SER A 469 -11.25 3.00 -10.73
C SER A 469 -12.08 1.71 -10.55
N LEU A 470 -11.75 0.68 -11.34
CA LEU A 470 -12.26 -0.69 -11.22
C LEU A 470 -11.15 -1.61 -10.68
N ASP A 471 -10.63 -1.32 -9.48
CA ASP A 471 -9.60 -2.09 -8.78
C ASP A 471 -8.20 -2.14 -9.44
N GLU A 472 -8.01 -1.47 -10.59
CA GLU A 472 -6.72 -1.45 -11.30
C GLU A 472 -5.77 -0.34 -10.85
N SER A 473 -6.28 0.74 -10.27
CA SER A 473 -5.49 1.91 -9.89
C SER A 473 -6.08 2.65 -8.69
N ASN A 474 -5.22 3.18 -7.83
CA ASN A 474 -5.68 3.79 -6.59
C ASN A 474 -6.10 5.26 -6.79
N ALA A 475 -7.41 5.49 -6.93
CA ALA A 475 -8.03 6.82 -7.03
C ALA A 475 -7.76 7.69 -5.79
N GLN A 476 -7.68 7.07 -4.61
CA GLN A 476 -7.42 7.74 -3.34
C GLN A 476 -6.09 8.49 -3.38
N VAL A 477 -5.01 7.80 -3.77
CA VAL A 477 -3.66 8.36 -3.80
C VAL A 477 -3.58 9.52 -4.78
N ALA A 478 -4.27 9.43 -5.92
CA ALA A 478 -4.37 10.53 -6.87
C ALA A 478 -5.02 11.77 -6.25
N MET A 479 -6.13 11.61 -5.52
CA MET A 479 -6.84 12.75 -4.93
C MET A 479 -6.15 13.31 -3.69
N GLU A 480 -5.51 12.48 -2.86
CA GLU A 480 -4.73 12.93 -1.69
C GLU A 480 -3.57 13.86 -2.10
N ARG A 481 -2.91 13.58 -3.24
CA ARG A 481 -1.88 14.47 -3.82
C ARG A 481 -2.42 15.83 -4.25
N LEU A 482 -3.74 15.96 -4.43
CA LEU A 482 -4.44 17.21 -4.73
C LEU A 482 -5.17 17.79 -3.49
N GLY A 483 -4.86 17.31 -2.28
CA GLY A 483 -5.48 17.78 -1.04
C GLY A 483 -6.90 17.25 -0.79
N GLY A 484 -7.30 16.20 -1.52
CA GLY A 484 -8.57 15.50 -1.34
C GLY A 484 -8.42 14.19 -0.57
N GLY A 485 -9.29 13.23 -0.88
CA GLY A 485 -9.26 11.90 -0.28
C GLY A 485 -10.40 11.01 -0.79
N GLY A 486 -10.54 9.83 -0.19
CA GLY A 486 -11.58 8.86 -0.54
C GLY A 486 -11.17 7.43 -0.23
N HIS A 487 -11.53 6.53 -1.13
CA HIS A 487 -11.17 5.11 -1.10
C HIS A 487 -10.48 4.72 -2.40
N PHE A 488 -10.00 3.48 -2.48
CA PHE A 488 -9.24 2.94 -3.60
C PHE A 488 -9.94 3.18 -4.96
N ASN A 489 -11.25 2.87 -5.06
CA ASN A 489 -12.01 2.98 -6.30
C ASN A 489 -12.73 4.32 -6.49
N ASN A 490 -12.97 5.07 -5.43
CA ASN A 490 -13.75 6.30 -5.48
C ASN A 490 -13.17 7.36 -4.55
N ALA A 491 -12.70 8.45 -5.15
CA ALA A 491 -12.10 9.55 -4.41
C ALA A 491 -12.47 10.89 -5.04
N ALA A 492 -12.29 11.97 -4.29
CA ALA A 492 -12.52 13.31 -4.80
C ALA A 492 -11.62 14.36 -4.12
N THR A 493 -11.41 15.48 -4.79
CA THR A 493 -10.86 16.70 -4.20
C THR A 493 -11.72 17.92 -4.56
N GLN A 494 -11.60 18.98 -3.77
CA GLN A 494 -12.24 20.27 -3.99
C GLN A 494 -11.18 21.36 -3.82
N ILE A 495 -11.05 22.23 -4.80
CA ILE A 495 -10.00 23.25 -4.84
C ILE A 495 -10.63 24.61 -5.08
N GLN A 496 -10.41 25.53 -4.14
CA GLN A 496 -10.93 26.89 -4.19
C GLN A 496 -9.99 27.81 -4.98
N GLY A 497 -10.55 28.81 -5.67
CA GLY A 497 -9.75 29.88 -6.28
C GLY A 497 -9.05 29.51 -7.58
N ILE A 498 -9.44 28.41 -8.24
CA ILE A 498 -8.81 27.95 -9.48
C ILE A 498 -9.83 27.69 -10.59
N THR A 499 -9.36 27.74 -11.83
CA THR A 499 -10.15 27.40 -13.02
C THR A 499 -10.18 25.88 -13.30
N ILE A 500 -11.11 25.43 -14.13
CA ILE A 500 -11.18 24.03 -14.59
C ILE A 500 -9.88 23.61 -15.30
N GLU A 501 -9.31 24.49 -16.13
CA GLU A 501 -8.06 24.24 -16.84
C GLU A 501 -6.83 24.14 -15.92
N GLU A 502 -6.77 24.98 -14.87
CA GLU A 502 -5.72 24.87 -13.85
C GLU A 502 -5.86 23.58 -13.04
N ALA A 503 -7.10 23.18 -12.70
CA ALA A 503 -7.38 21.93 -12.00
C ALA A 503 -6.94 20.72 -12.84
N LYS A 504 -7.26 20.73 -14.14
CA LYS A 504 -6.83 19.73 -15.13
C LYS A 504 -5.31 19.64 -15.23
N SER A 505 -4.64 20.79 -15.31
CA SER A 505 -3.17 20.84 -15.39
C SER A 505 -2.50 20.24 -14.15
N ARG A 506 -3.01 20.53 -12.95
CA ARG A 506 -2.51 19.92 -11.71
C ARG A 506 -2.77 18.41 -11.67
N LEU A 507 -3.94 17.97 -12.13
CA LEU A 507 -4.27 16.55 -12.19
C LEU A 507 -3.33 15.79 -13.13
N ILE A 508 -3.02 16.35 -14.31
CA ILE A 508 -2.08 15.73 -15.27
C ILE A 508 -0.70 15.55 -14.62
N GLN A 509 -0.20 16.54 -13.87
CA GLN A 509 1.06 16.40 -13.13
C GLN A 509 1.01 15.27 -12.10
N VAL A 510 -0.12 15.06 -11.43
CA VAL A 510 -0.29 13.94 -10.50
C VAL A 510 -0.30 12.61 -11.26
N ILE A 511 -1.01 12.52 -12.38
CA ILE A 511 -1.05 11.33 -13.25
C ILE A 511 0.35 10.96 -13.74
N ASP A 512 1.15 11.93 -14.20
CA ASP A 512 2.51 11.68 -14.67
C ASP A 512 3.39 11.09 -13.56
N ASN A 513 3.27 11.61 -12.34
CA ASN A 513 3.97 11.08 -11.17
C ASN A 513 3.48 9.68 -10.76
N LEU A 514 2.20 9.35 -10.97
CA LEU A 514 1.66 8.02 -10.73
C LEU A 514 2.16 7.03 -11.78
N TYR A 515 2.12 7.42 -13.05
CA TYR A 515 2.60 6.61 -14.16
C TYR A 515 4.09 6.25 -14.02
N GLN A 516 4.92 7.21 -13.62
CA GLN A 516 6.34 6.97 -13.33
C GLN A 516 6.57 6.06 -12.10
N GLY A 517 5.64 6.05 -11.15
CA GLY A 517 5.68 5.22 -9.94
C GLY A 517 5.19 3.78 -10.14
N ASP A 518 4.20 3.57 -11.02
CA ASP A 518 3.58 2.25 -11.27
C ASP A 518 4.22 1.50 -12.45
N ASN A 519 4.90 2.17 -13.38
CA ASN A 519 5.48 1.54 -14.59
C ASN A 519 6.89 2.03 -14.97
N GLY A 520 7.61 2.68 -14.06
CA GLY A 520 9.00 3.05 -14.35
C GLY A 520 9.88 1.81 -14.51
N THR A 521 10.35 1.54 -15.72
CA THR A 521 11.56 0.74 -15.93
C THR A 521 12.76 1.69 -15.99
N MET A 522 13.81 1.35 -15.24
CA MET A 522 15.07 2.08 -15.16
C MET A 522 16.17 1.21 -15.75
N LYS A 523 17.06 1.82 -16.55
CA LYS A 523 18.30 1.18 -17.02
C LYS A 523 19.42 1.42 -16.03
N VAL A 524 20.05 0.33 -15.60
CA VAL A 524 21.20 0.38 -14.68
C VAL A 524 22.36 -0.44 -15.24
N ILE A 525 23.58 0.01 -14.92
CA ILE A 525 24.85 -0.67 -15.23
C ILE A 525 25.29 -1.39 -13.96
N LEU A 526 25.44 -2.70 -13.98
CA LEU A 526 25.87 -3.46 -12.81
C LEU A 526 27.35 -3.19 -12.48
N VAL A 527 27.65 -2.86 -11.22
CA VAL A 527 29.03 -2.71 -10.70
C VAL A 527 29.49 -3.98 -9.97
N LYS A 528 28.57 -4.92 -9.69
CA LYS A 528 28.85 -6.22 -9.08
C LYS A 528 27.97 -7.29 -9.72
N ASP A 529 28.39 -8.54 -9.63
CA ASP A 529 27.57 -9.67 -10.06
C ASP A 529 26.29 -9.77 -9.21
N VAL A 530 25.14 -9.81 -9.86
CA VAL A 530 23.83 -9.95 -9.21
C VAL A 530 23.24 -11.30 -9.60
N LYS A 531 23.11 -12.18 -8.60
CA LYS A 531 22.67 -13.56 -8.78
C LYS A 531 21.30 -13.61 -9.48
N GLY A 532 21.27 -14.19 -10.68
CA GLY A 532 20.05 -14.36 -11.48
C GLY A 532 19.64 -13.14 -12.33
N LYS A 533 20.43 -12.05 -12.35
CA LYS A 533 20.11 -10.83 -13.12
C LYS A 533 21.20 -10.41 -14.10
N GLY A 534 22.47 -10.55 -13.76
CA GLY A 534 23.57 -10.17 -14.66
C GLY A 534 24.94 -10.17 -13.98
N LYS A 535 25.99 -9.95 -14.75
CA LYS A 535 27.37 -9.80 -14.29
C LYS A 535 27.78 -8.33 -14.25
N VAL A 536 28.90 -8.04 -13.58
CA VAL A 536 29.51 -6.71 -13.62
C VAL A 536 29.66 -6.22 -15.08
N HIS A 537 29.36 -4.94 -15.29
CA HIS A 537 29.30 -4.23 -16.58
C HIS A 537 28.09 -4.51 -17.49
N ASP A 538 27.17 -5.41 -17.11
CA ASP A 538 25.93 -5.58 -17.86
C ASP A 538 24.99 -4.38 -17.67
N VAL A 539 24.36 -3.95 -18.77
CA VAL A 539 23.27 -2.96 -18.76
C VAL A 539 21.95 -3.71 -18.75
N ILE A 540 21.16 -3.55 -17.69
CA ILE A 540 19.89 -4.26 -17.50
C ILE A 540 18.72 -3.28 -17.31
N ASP A 541 17.57 -3.66 -17.84
CA ASP A 541 16.28 -3.01 -17.59
C ASP A 541 15.64 -3.62 -16.34
N VAL A 542 15.34 -2.79 -15.34
CA VAL A 542 14.74 -3.20 -14.06
C VAL A 542 13.62 -2.27 -13.66
N THR A 543 12.67 -2.70 -12.82
CA THR A 543 11.66 -1.79 -12.28
C THR A 543 12.34 -0.68 -11.45
N THR A 544 11.80 0.54 -11.43
CA THR A 544 12.40 1.69 -10.74
C THR A 544 12.67 1.39 -9.26
N GLY A 545 11.79 0.63 -8.59
CA GLY A 545 12.02 0.18 -7.21
C GLY A 545 13.26 -0.72 -7.08
N TYR A 546 13.40 -1.72 -7.93
CA TYR A 546 14.56 -2.63 -7.92
C TYR A 546 15.84 -1.94 -8.41
N GLY A 547 15.76 -1.04 -9.40
CA GLY A 547 16.86 -0.20 -9.86
C GLY A 547 17.41 0.67 -8.74
N ASN A 548 16.54 1.38 -8.02
CA ASN A 548 16.92 2.17 -6.86
C ASN A 548 17.57 1.34 -5.75
N TYR A 549 17.09 0.12 -5.50
CA TYR A 549 17.72 -0.82 -4.58
C TYR A 549 19.16 -1.17 -4.99
N LEU A 550 19.41 -1.45 -6.28
CA LEU A 550 20.75 -1.77 -6.79
C LEU A 550 21.71 -0.57 -6.72
N LEU A 551 21.21 0.64 -7.01
CA LEU A 551 21.99 1.89 -6.91
C LEU A 551 22.45 2.15 -5.46
N ARG A 552 21.53 2.02 -4.49
CA ARG A 552 21.80 2.31 -3.08
C ARG A 552 22.75 1.31 -2.42
N ASN A 553 22.68 0.04 -2.81
CA ASN A 553 23.61 -0.99 -2.33
C ASN A 553 24.98 -0.97 -3.04
N ALA A 554 25.24 0.04 -3.88
CA ALA A 554 26.43 0.13 -4.73
C ALA A 554 26.67 -1.16 -5.54
N GLN A 555 25.57 -1.76 -6.01
CA GLN A 555 25.57 -2.93 -6.88
C GLN A 555 25.36 -2.54 -8.35
N ALA A 556 24.80 -1.36 -8.61
CA ALA A 556 24.65 -0.77 -9.94
C ALA A 556 24.89 0.75 -9.92
N ILE A 557 25.09 1.35 -11.09
CA ILE A 557 25.04 2.81 -11.34
C ILE A 557 24.01 3.10 -12.44
N GLU A 558 23.47 4.32 -12.47
CA GLU A 558 22.45 4.69 -13.43
C GLU A 558 23.04 4.76 -14.85
N ALA A 559 22.32 4.21 -15.85
CA ALA A 559 22.76 4.17 -17.24
C ALA A 559 22.55 5.53 -17.96
N THR A 560 23.16 6.60 -17.42
CA THR A 560 23.16 7.92 -18.05
C THR A 560 24.06 7.92 -19.30
N PRO A 561 23.86 8.84 -20.26
CA PRO A 561 24.73 8.96 -21.44
C PRO A 561 26.22 9.10 -21.09
N ASP A 562 26.52 9.81 -20.00
CA ASP A 562 27.89 10.00 -19.51
C ASP A 562 28.47 8.71 -18.92
N ASN A 563 27.70 7.95 -18.14
CA ASN A 563 28.13 6.68 -17.55
C ASN A 563 28.31 5.58 -18.59
N LEU A 564 27.45 5.53 -19.61
CA LEU A 564 27.58 4.61 -20.74
C LEU A 564 28.84 4.89 -21.55
N LYS A 565 29.12 6.17 -21.84
CA LYS A 565 30.34 6.57 -22.54
C LYS A 565 31.60 6.25 -21.74
N LYS A 566 31.55 6.42 -20.42
CA LYS A 566 32.65 6.06 -19.51
C LYS A 566 32.87 4.55 -19.47
N LEU A 567 31.80 3.75 -19.41
CA LEU A 567 31.87 2.29 -19.46
C LEU A 567 32.49 1.81 -20.78
N GLU A 568 32.10 2.38 -21.92
CA GLU A 568 32.69 2.05 -23.22
C GLU A 568 34.19 2.37 -23.27
N GLN A 569 34.62 3.49 -22.68
CA GLN A 569 36.03 3.86 -22.59
C GLN A 569 36.83 2.92 -21.69
N ASP A 570 36.28 2.55 -20.54
CA ASP A 570 36.91 1.63 -19.58
C ASP A 570 37.04 0.22 -20.19
N LEU A 571 35.98 -0.30 -20.83
CA LEU A 571 36.02 -1.59 -21.54
C LEU A 571 36.98 -1.59 -22.72
N ALA A 572 37.05 -0.50 -23.48
CA ALA A 572 38.01 -0.37 -24.58
C ALA A 572 39.46 -0.31 -24.06
N ALA A 573 39.72 0.39 -22.95
CA ALA A 573 41.03 0.44 -22.32
C ALA A 573 41.44 -0.93 -21.74
N GLU A 574 40.51 -1.66 -21.13
CA GLU A 574 40.75 -3.04 -20.66
C GLU A 574 41.02 -3.99 -21.82
N GLN A 575 40.28 -3.88 -22.92
CA GLN A 575 40.51 -4.70 -24.11
C GLN A 575 41.89 -4.42 -24.71
N ILE A 576 42.27 -3.14 -24.86
CA ILE A 576 43.60 -2.75 -25.33
C ILE A 576 44.71 -3.27 -24.40
N ALA A 577 44.51 -3.20 -23.08
CA ALA A 577 45.46 -3.72 -22.11
C ALA A 577 45.55 -5.25 -22.13
N ASN A 578 44.44 -5.94 -22.35
CA ASN A 578 44.38 -7.40 -22.49
C ASN A 578 45.03 -7.86 -23.80
N ASP A 579 44.75 -7.18 -24.92
CA ASP A 579 45.35 -7.47 -26.22
C ASP A 579 46.87 -7.26 -26.18
N LYS A 580 47.34 -6.20 -25.51
CA LYS A 580 48.77 -5.98 -25.27
C LYS A 580 49.40 -7.10 -24.44
N LYS A 581 48.73 -7.57 -23.38
CA LYS A 581 49.19 -8.71 -22.57
C LYS A 581 49.20 -10.01 -23.36
N ILE A 582 48.22 -10.21 -24.25
CA ILE A 582 48.16 -11.37 -25.15
C ILE A 582 49.33 -11.31 -26.15
N ASP A 583 49.64 -10.14 -26.70
CA ASP A 583 50.74 -9.98 -27.65
C ASP A 583 52.11 -10.15 -26.97
N GLU A 584 52.32 -9.58 -25.78
CA GLU A 584 53.51 -9.84 -24.95
C GLU A 584 53.63 -11.35 -24.60
N ALA A 585 52.50 -12.02 -24.31
CA ALA A 585 52.48 -13.46 -24.05
C ALA A 585 52.76 -14.29 -25.31
N LYS A 586 52.34 -13.86 -26.50
CA LYS A 586 52.68 -14.50 -27.78
C LYS A 586 54.17 -14.36 -28.10
N GLU A 587 54.75 -13.18 -27.90
CA GLU A 587 56.20 -12.98 -28.07
C GLU A 587 57.01 -13.86 -27.12
N LEU A 588 56.57 -13.95 -25.86
CA LEU A 588 57.19 -14.82 -24.88
C LEU A 588 56.99 -16.31 -25.21
N LYS A 589 55.85 -16.69 -25.80
CA LYS A 589 55.60 -18.04 -26.31
C LYS A 589 56.58 -18.42 -27.42
N GLU A 590 56.82 -17.54 -28.38
CA GLU A 590 57.79 -17.80 -29.47
C GLU A 590 59.21 -17.97 -28.92
N LYS A 591 59.60 -17.15 -27.93
CA LYS A 591 60.87 -17.30 -27.22
C LYS A 591 60.95 -18.63 -26.46
N ILE A 592 59.89 -19.03 -25.75
CA ILE A 592 59.86 -20.27 -24.97
C ILE A 592 59.84 -21.52 -25.86
N ASN A 593 59.16 -21.47 -27.01
CA ASN A 593 59.10 -22.59 -27.95
C ASN A 593 60.43 -22.84 -28.68
N SER A 594 61.24 -21.80 -28.86
CA SER A 594 62.50 -21.86 -29.61
C SER A 594 63.72 -22.19 -28.75
N ILE A 595 63.61 -22.12 -27.42
CA ILE A 595 64.68 -22.45 -26.50
C ILE A 595 64.57 -23.89 -26.00
N THR A 596 65.70 -24.44 -25.58
CA THR A 596 65.72 -25.74 -24.92
C THR A 596 66.51 -25.66 -23.63
N VAL A 597 65.88 -26.04 -22.52
CA VAL A 597 66.51 -25.97 -21.20
C VAL A 597 67.15 -27.30 -20.86
N SER A 598 68.43 -27.28 -20.51
CA SER A 598 69.15 -28.49 -20.09
C SER A 598 69.18 -28.61 -18.57
N ILE A 599 68.68 -29.70 -18.01
CA ILE A 599 68.68 -29.95 -16.57
C ILE A 599 69.62 -31.10 -16.28
N LYS A 600 70.70 -30.80 -15.53
CA LYS A 600 71.74 -31.77 -15.17
C LYS A 600 71.37 -32.50 -13.88
N VAL A 601 71.26 -33.83 -13.93
CA VAL A 601 70.81 -34.66 -12.81
C VAL A 601 71.73 -35.87 -12.61
N LYS A 602 71.86 -36.35 -11.36
CA LYS A 602 72.64 -37.55 -11.03
C LYS A 602 71.83 -38.81 -11.30
N VAL A 603 72.41 -39.79 -11.99
CA VAL A 603 71.73 -41.00 -12.49
C VAL A 603 72.18 -42.25 -11.72
N GLY A 604 71.28 -43.19 -11.49
CA GLY A 604 71.59 -44.51 -10.91
C GLY A 604 71.97 -45.55 -11.97
N THR A 605 72.43 -46.74 -11.54
CA THR A 605 72.99 -47.84 -12.36
C THR A 605 72.07 -48.47 -13.43
N GLN A 606 70.88 -47.90 -13.71
CA GLN A 606 69.97 -48.33 -14.77
C GLN A 606 69.27 -47.15 -15.51
N GLY A 607 69.82 -45.94 -15.49
CA GLY A 607 69.26 -44.80 -16.25
C GLY A 607 68.01 -44.15 -15.64
N LYS A 608 67.64 -44.50 -14.40
CA LYS A 608 66.61 -43.84 -13.60
C LYS A 608 67.22 -42.76 -12.68
N LEU A 609 66.52 -41.63 -12.56
CA LEU A 609 66.94 -40.46 -11.77
C LEU A 609 66.76 -40.69 -10.26
N TYR A 610 67.67 -40.16 -9.44
CA TYR A 610 67.46 -40.04 -7.98
C TYR A 610 66.46 -38.89 -7.71
N GLY A 611 65.17 -39.17 -7.83
CA GLY A 611 64.05 -38.22 -7.70
C GLY A 611 63.46 -37.77 -9.04
N SER A 612 62.40 -36.94 -9.00
CA SER A 612 61.77 -36.36 -10.19
C SER A 612 62.13 -34.88 -10.36
N VAL A 613 62.23 -34.42 -11.60
CA VAL A 613 62.40 -32.99 -11.88
C VAL A 613 61.12 -32.24 -11.52
N THR A 614 61.25 -31.19 -10.72
CA THR A 614 60.13 -30.39 -10.21
C THR A 614 59.93 -29.09 -11.00
N SER A 615 58.71 -28.53 -10.98
CA SER A 615 58.41 -27.23 -11.63
C SER A 615 59.32 -26.10 -11.11
N LYS A 616 59.78 -26.20 -9.85
CA LYS A 616 60.74 -25.27 -9.24
C LYS A 616 62.11 -25.33 -9.93
N GLN A 617 62.64 -26.53 -10.17
CA GLN A 617 63.93 -26.71 -10.84
C GLN A 617 63.90 -26.24 -12.30
N ILE A 618 62.79 -26.46 -13.00
CA ILE A 618 62.62 -25.96 -14.39
C ILE A 618 62.60 -24.44 -14.41
N CYS A 619 61.91 -23.78 -13.47
CA CYS A 619 61.90 -22.31 -13.39
C CYS A 619 63.28 -21.74 -13.03
N GLU A 620 64.02 -22.39 -12.12
CA GLU A 620 65.37 -21.97 -11.71
C GLU A 620 66.38 -22.09 -12.86
N GLU A 621 66.35 -23.20 -13.62
CA GLU A 621 67.24 -23.41 -14.77
C GLU A 621 66.85 -22.53 -15.98
N LEU A 622 65.57 -22.29 -16.21
CA LEU A 622 65.10 -21.36 -17.24
C LEU A 622 65.57 -19.92 -16.95
N LYS A 623 65.52 -19.51 -15.68
CA LYS A 623 66.05 -18.22 -15.24
C LYS A 623 67.58 -18.17 -15.37
N ALA A 624 68.29 -19.23 -14.99
CA ALA A 624 69.75 -19.27 -15.06
C ALA A 624 70.30 -19.28 -16.50
N GLN A 625 69.65 -20.00 -17.41
CA GLN A 625 70.15 -20.22 -18.78
C GLN A 625 69.66 -19.14 -19.77
N TYR A 626 68.45 -18.61 -19.58
CA TYR A 626 67.81 -17.70 -20.54
C TYR A 626 67.29 -16.39 -19.92
N ASN A 627 67.47 -16.18 -18.60
CA ASN A 627 66.99 -15.00 -17.87
C ASN A 627 65.47 -14.76 -18.00
N ILE A 628 64.69 -15.83 -18.15
CA ILE A 628 63.22 -15.77 -18.21
C ILE A 628 62.67 -16.17 -16.84
N GLU A 629 61.94 -15.27 -16.18
CA GLU A 629 61.28 -15.55 -14.91
C GLU A 629 59.85 -16.05 -15.15
N LEU A 630 59.54 -17.25 -14.63
CA LEU A 630 58.19 -17.81 -14.63
C LEU A 630 57.78 -18.20 -13.21
N GLY A 631 56.50 -18.02 -12.91
CA GLY A 631 55.87 -18.49 -11.68
C GLY A 631 55.66 -20.00 -11.71
N LYS A 632 55.86 -20.68 -10.56
CA LYS A 632 55.71 -22.15 -10.43
C LYS A 632 54.32 -22.67 -10.82
N HIS A 633 53.29 -21.82 -10.75
CA HIS A 633 51.90 -22.14 -11.12
C HIS A 633 51.65 -22.09 -12.64
N GLN A 634 52.58 -21.52 -13.41
CA GLN A 634 52.50 -21.44 -14.87
C GLN A 634 53.03 -22.72 -15.55
N VAL A 635 53.78 -23.56 -14.82
CA VAL A 635 54.36 -24.81 -15.31
C VAL A 635 53.56 -26.01 -14.78
N MET A 636 52.70 -26.59 -15.62
CA MET A 636 51.89 -27.74 -15.24
C MET A 636 52.68 -29.05 -15.40
N LEU A 637 53.08 -29.62 -14.26
CA LEU A 637 53.56 -31.00 -14.17
C LEU A 637 52.53 -31.81 -13.39
N ASN A 638 51.75 -32.61 -14.10
CA ASN A 638 50.77 -33.51 -13.48
C ASN A 638 51.49 -34.72 -12.86
N LYS A 639 50.88 -35.36 -11.84
CA LYS A 639 51.44 -36.55 -11.17
C LYS A 639 51.66 -37.74 -12.15
N SER A 640 50.99 -37.75 -13.29
CA SER A 640 51.14 -38.73 -14.38
C SER A 640 52.36 -38.50 -15.26
N ASP A 641 52.97 -37.30 -15.24
CA ASP A 641 54.04 -36.87 -16.15
C ASP A 641 55.35 -36.59 -15.39
N MET A 642 55.62 -37.39 -14.35
CA MET A 642 56.84 -37.24 -13.56
C MET A 642 58.07 -37.56 -14.41
N ILE A 643 58.96 -36.58 -14.55
CA ILE A 643 60.18 -36.76 -15.32
C ILE A 643 61.22 -37.48 -14.48
N ASN A 644 61.39 -38.78 -14.71
CA ASN A 644 62.17 -39.72 -13.89
C ASN A 644 63.26 -40.50 -14.66
N ALA A 645 63.46 -40.19 -15.94
CA ALA A 645 64.48 -40.77 -16.81
C ALA A 645 65.19 -39.69 -17.64
N LEU A 646 66.37 -40.01 -18.17
CA LEU A 646 67.06 -39.16 -19.15
C LEU A 646 66.26 -39.13 -20.44
N GLY A 647 66.14 -37.95 -21.05
CA GLY A 647 65.33 -37.80 -22.26
C GLY A 647 64.94 -36.36 -22.55
N THR A 648 64.12 -36.21 -23.59
CA THR A 648 63.59 -34.92 -24.04
C THR A 648 62.10 -34.85 -23.72
N TYR A 649 61.69 -33.83 -22.98
CA TYR A 649 60.31 -33.67 -22.53
C TYR A 649 59.76 -32.32 -22.98
N LYS A 650 58.53 -32.29 -23.49
CA LYS A 650 57.82 -31.05 -23.84
C LYS A 650 56.82 -30.72 -22.75
N ILE A 651 56.99 -29.57 -22.11
CA ILE A 651 56.21 -29.16 -20.95
C ILE A 651 55.33 -27.95 -21.33
N PRO A 652 54.01 -28.00 -21.12
CA PRO A 652 53.14 -26.87 -21.39
C PRO A 652 53.31 -25.78 -20.32
N ILE A 653 53.44 -24.54 -20.77
CA ILE A 653 53.57 -23.34 -19.94
C ILE A 653 52.42 -22.38 -20.25
N TYR A 654 51.63 -22.04 -19.24
CA TYR A 654 50.49 -21.13 -19.36
C TYR A 654 50.93 -19.69 -19.11
N LEU A 655 51.04 -18.90 -20.17
CA LEU A 655 51.46 -17.50 -20.11
C LEU A 655 50.26 -16.55 -19.95
N HIS A 656 49.12 -16.92 -20.53
CA HIS A 656 47.84 -16.22 -20.39
C HIS A 656 46.67 -17.20 -20.48
N LYS A 657 45.43 -16.78 -20.17
CA LYS A 657 44.21 -17.62 -20.29
C LYS A 657 44.05 -18.24 -21.70
N GLU A 658 44.61 -17.59 -22.71
CA GLU A 658 44.51 -17.98 -24.13
C GLU A 658 45.86 -18.36 -24.77
N VAL A 659 46.98 -18.25 -24.03
CA VAL A 659 48.33 -18.45 -24.59
C VAL A 659 49.09 -19.51 -23.80
N ILE A 660 49.26 -20.67 -24.44
CA ILE A 660 50.05 -21.81 -23.95
C ILE A 660 51.29 -21.98 -24.82
N ALA A 661 52.46 -21.97 -24.20
CA ALA A 661 53.76 -22.27 -24.80
C ALA A 661 54.21 -23.71 -24.49
N SER A 662 55.10 -24.28 -25.30
CA SER A 662 55.63 -25.62 -25.14
C SER A 662 57.15 -25.55 -24.97
N LEU A 663 57.62 -25.68 -23.73
CA LEU A 663 59.05 -25.67 -23.43
C LEU A 663 59.64 -27.06 -23.62
N THR A 664 60.73 -27.15 -24.40
CA THR A 664 61.49 -28.39 -24.51
C THR A 664 62.54 -28.43 -23.40
N VAL A 665 62.59 -29.54 -22.65
CA VAL A 665 63.51 -29.76 -21.54
C VAL A 665 64.35 -31.01 -21.82
N TYR A 666 65.66 -30.86 -21.89
CA TYR A 666 66.62 -31.95 -21.98
C TYR A 666 67.12 -32.33 -20.60
N ILE A 667 66.94 -33.59 -20.22
CA ILE A 667 67.53 -34.12 -19.00
C ILE A 667 68.79 -34.88 -19.36
N VAL A 668 69.92 -34.39 -18.85
CA VAL A 668 71.26 -34.93 -19.13
C VAL A 668 71.96 -35.33 -17.84
N GLU A 669 72.84 -36.32 -17.95
CA GLU A 669 73.65 -36.81 -16.83
C GLU A 669 74.63 -35.72 -16.37
N LYS A 670 74.72 -35.54 -15.05
CA LYS A 670 75.72 -34.67 -14.43
C LYS A 670 77.01 -35.48 -14.26
N GLU A 671 78.01 -35.20 -15.09
CA GLU A 671 79.39 -35.71 -14.93
C GLU A 671 79.96 -35.44 -13.53
#